data_AF-A0A1G3VWD9-F1
#
_entry.id   AF-A0A1G3VWD9-F1
#
_cell.length_a   1.000
_cell.length_b   1.000
_cell.length_c   1.000
_cell.angle_alpha   90.00
_cell.angle_beta   90.00
_cell.angle_gamma   90.00
#
_symmetry.space_group_name_H-M   'P 1'
#
loop_
_entity.id
_entity.type
_entity.pdbx_description
1 polymer ?
#
loop_
_entity_poly.entity_id
_entity_poly.type
_entity_poly.pdbx_seq_one_letter_code
_entity_poly.pdbx_strand_id
1 'polypeptide(L)'
;MNNKITRIFLVLGLLFILIACGQDSSFSIHFHSNGGTLVEDITYDEGMVLIMPANPSRDGYTFGGWYWDQETLSAPFSASSLLDRDVLTDADLYAKWELVEYEITYVLFGGLNHGENPSSYTILENHTLLSPSRTNYIFAGWYRDAEYATPITEIEVGSLGDISLYAKWTLDGNSTDTYTIIWQNEDGSVLETDITEVGILPTYNGATPVKTSTETQTFTFMGWTPSVVIVSGNQTYIATYEAHDINLEHPFDPSEVNTIFGYDIIAELPTITTTDYTVLNFSDASYLEVYIDIFDWLESDAIAYSDLLDLMLVYDDVEESWVVGEYFIYIYLDDLTYEGLEVYGIGIYGDLALLSWAGMISVLESDFNEPTLGTILPELEGLTGISLNQVSGSEYGILGSYQQPNNAQMIGYYIEDLELLGYLYNAELSLLKNEDVYTFTISTDLVYALYITYDEVSVEIRFWSFDPTVVESSLETLPTRQTINQYEVQSFGQSGLPSVGTYDVLVIPVEIKDYPFPSDYLTNLELTFNGTSFETGWESVSSFYYKSSFGKLDLNFEITSKYTTLYNKSFYQNHEDLGDQYAIVEALNGLNSQIDYSHYDYNQDGLIDSVIFIYSVDYNSDVDPWWAWVYAAQFGEASSITTLDGKSFEYYMWASYAFLEDGLVSVSNLVVNAETYIHELGHLMGFVDLYSYTHDYGPVGGFDMMDYNGGDHGPLNKLLFGWLQPQLAVKGSYEVTLESYSIDSDGINSAVLIPYRSRDMVDGNAFDEYLLIMFYTPEGLYSGHIVNDYIPNQAGIVVYHIDARLLETTAFWDNYFMYNNDGTSDFIVEILEADKNDSIPSLNNPLQMSDLLTSGTLNLSSYTWHQGGAMNVSIEVLSVIYNTSDTVSFVLTVS
;
A
#
# COMPACT_ATOMS: atom_id res chain seq x y z
N MET A 1 17.56 6.86 69.38
CA MET A 1 16.36 7.73 69.42
C MET A 1 16.23 8.42 68.06
N ASN A 2 15.03 8.35 67.48
CA ASN A 2 14.41 9.26 66.49
C ASN A 2 15.15 9.71 65.20
N ASN A 3 14.72 9.12 64.07
CA ASN A 3 14.01 9.74 62.93
C ASN A 3 14.38 11.14 62.35
N LYS A 4 14.71 11.10 61.03
CA LYS A 4 14.14 11.84 59.87
C LYS A 4 14.54 13.33 59.53
N ILE A 5 14.52 13.60 58.20
CA ILE A 5 14.44 14.87 57.41
C ILE A 5 15.77 15.63 57.14
N THR A 6 16.13 16.22 55.96
CA THR A 6 15.79 16.09 54.50
C THR A 6 16.82 16.90 53.63
N ARG A 7 17.13 16.43 52.39
CA ARG A 7 17.79 17.03 51.17
C ARG A 7 18.55 18.40 51.18
N ILE A 8 19.68 18.51 50.43
CA ILE A 8 19.87 19.31 49.16
C ILE A 8 21.37 19.39 48.70
N PHE A 9 21.61 19.03 47.42
CA PHE A 9 22.66 19.34 46.39
C PHE A 9 24.16 19.70 46.62
N LEU A 10 24.92 19.36 45.55
CA LEU A 10 26.12 20.00 44.94
C LEU A 10 27.52 19.47 45.32
N VAL A 11 28.22 18.85 44.35
CA VAL A 11 29.66 18.50 44.40
C VAL A 11 30.31 18.71 43.03
N LEU A 12 31.47 19.38 43.02
CA LEU A 12 32.30 19.66 41.85
C LEU A 12 33.77 19.76 42.35
N GLY A 13 34.73 19.06 41.73
CA GLY A 13 36.16 19.41 41.89
C GLY A 13 37.18 18.28 42.11
N LEU A 14 37.90 17.94 41.02
CA LEU A 14 39.33 17.55 40.90
C LEU A 14 39.94 16.39 41.72
N LEU A 15 40.68 15.53 40.99
CA LEU A 15 42.03 15.11 41.38
C LEU A 15 42.93 14.83 40.15
N PHE A 16 44.10 15.50 40.07
CA PHE A 16 45.24 15.18 39.17
C PHE A 16 46.14 14.11 39.86
N ILE A 17 47.00 13.32 39.21
CA ILE A 17 48.37 13.62 38.67
C ILE A 17 48.94 12.30 38.07
N LEU A 18 49.69 12.31 36.93
CA LEU A 18 51.01 11.62 36.74
C LEU A 18 51.58 11.61 35.29
N ILE A 19 52.66 12.39 35.07
CA ILE A 19 53.93 12.13 34.33
C ILE A 19 53.95 11.34 32.99
N ALA A 20 54.44 11.97 31.90
CA ALA A 20 55.65 11.59 31.11
C ALA A 20 55.93 12.60 29.97
N CYS A 21 57.08 12.51 29.28
CA CYS A 21 57.54 13.45 28.24
C CYS A 21 57.82 12.73 26.91
N GLY A 22 57.34 13.31 25.81
CA GLY A 22 57.70 13.03 24.42
C GLY A 22 57.75 14.35 23.65
N GLN A 23 58.49 14.41 22.54
CA GLN A 23 58.57 15.62 21.70
C GLN A 23 57.85 15.32 20.37
N ASP A 24 56.59 15.73 20.30
CA ASP A 24 55.71 15.43 19.17
C ASP A 24 56.26 16.07 17.88
N SER A 25 56.33 15.27 16.81
CA SER A 25 56.64 15.72 15.46
C SER A 25 55.34 15.70 14.65
N SER A 26 54.95 16.86 14.12
CA SER A 26 53.74 17.03 13.32
C SER A 26 54.07 17.17 11.83
N PHE A 27 53.18 16.63 10.99
CA PHE A 27 53.33 16.57 9.53
C PHE A 27 52.00 16.92 8.84
N SER A 28 52.05 17.26 7.55
CA SER A 28 50.92 17.73 6.76
C SER A 28 50.63 16.84 5.55
N ILE A 29 49.37 16.77 5.12
CA ILE A 29 48.93 16.20 3.84
C ILE A 29 48.27 17.31 3.02
N HIS A 30 48.79 17.55 1.83
CA HIS A 30 48.31 18.56 0.88
C HIS A 30 47.44 17.94 -0.22
N PHE A 31 46.27 18.54 -0.51
CA PHE A 31 45.31 17.97 -1.46
C PHE A 31 45.18 18.77 -2.76
N HIS A 32 45.53 18.14 -3.88
CA HIS A 32 45.48 18.74 -5.21
C HIS A 32 44.32 18.14 -6.01
N SER A 33 43.16 18.81 -5.99
CA SER A 33 41.90 18.30 -6.59
C SER A 33 41.88 18.19 -8.12
N ASN A 34 42.94 18.60 -8.83
CA ASN A 34 43.11 18.45 -10.29
C ASN A 34 41.87 18.86 -11.13
N GLY A 35 41.23 19.97 -10.75
CA GLY A 35 40.08 20.55 -11.46
C GLY A 35 38.72 20.18 -10.90
N GLY A 36 38.64 19.40 -9.82
CA GLY A 36 37.44 19.32 -8.98
C GLY A 36 37.41 20.37 -7.87
N THR A 37 36.40 20.30 -7.01
CA THR A 37 36.22 21.20 -5.85
C THR A 37 37.43 21.23 -4.90
N LEU A 38 37.58 22.31 -4.13
CA LEU A 38 38.69 22.50 -3.21
C LEU A 38 38.59 21.54 -2.02
N VAL A 39 39.73 21.01 -1.59
CA VAL A 39 39.88 20.14 -0.41
C VAL A 39 40.97 20.75 0.46
N GLU A 40 40.69 20.92 1.75
CA GLU A 40 41.61 21.55 2.71
C GLU A 40 42.69 20.57 3.21
N ASP A 41 43.87 21.11 3.49
CA ASP A 41 45.04 20.34 3.96
C ASP A 41 44.87 19.86 5.42
N ILE A 42 45.49 18.72 5.76
CA ILE A 42 45.37 18.08 7.09
C ILE A 42 46.72 17.96 7.78
N THR A 43 46.79 18.30 9.07
CA THR A 43 47.97 18.09 9.93
C THR A 43 47.74 16.94 10.92
N TYR A 44 48.77 16.12 11.16
CA TYR A 44 48.72 14.96 12.08
C TYR A 44 50.05 14.77 12.83
N ASP A 45 49.98 14.13 14.00
CA ASP A 45 51.12 13.82 14.88
C ASP A 45 51.49 12.33 14.81
N GLU A 46 52.76 12.00 15.10
CA GLU A 46 53.28 10.63 15.11
C GLU A 46 52.46 9.70 16.04
N GLY A 47 51.81 8.69 15.46
CA GLY A 47 51.02 7.68 16.19
C GLY A 47 49.55 8.02 16.45
N MET A 48 49.03 9.14 15.92
CA MET A 48 47.60 9.48 15.98
C MET A 48 46.80 8.88 14.81
N VAL A 49 45.48 8.73 15.00
CA VAL A 49 44.56 8.25 13.96
C VAL A 49 44.23 9.39 13.00
N LEU A 50 44.55 9.23 11.72
CA LEU A 50 44.22 10.18 10.66
C LEU A 50 42.77 10.00 10.19
N ILE A 51 42.04 11.10 10.06
CA ILE A 51 40.70 11.16 9.45
C ILE A 51 40.82 11.94 8.15
N MET A 52 40.33 11.38 7.04
CA MET A 52 40.38 12.00 5.71
C MET A 52 39.21 13.00 5.50
N PRO A 53 39.36 14.00 4.63
CA PRO A 53 38.29 14.94 4.30
C PRO A 53 37.32 14.29 3.30
N ALA A 54 36.18 14.94 3.04
CA ALA A 54 35.27 14.53 1.97
C ALA A 54 35.97 14.57 0.60
N ASN A 55 35.59 13.66 -0.30
CA ASN A 55 36.12 13.64 -1.66
C ASN A 55 35.66 14.87 -2.46
N PRO A 56 36.49 15.40 -3.38
CA PRO A 56 36.07 16.46 -4.28
C PRO A 56 35.05 15.96 -5.31
N SER A 57 34.38 16.90 -5.99
CA SER A 57 33.46 16.64 -7.10
C SER A 57 33.87 17.42 -8.35
N ARG A 58 33.45 16.96 -9.54
CA ARG A 58 33.72 17.60 -10.84
C ARG A 58 32.70 17.16 -11.89
N ASP A 59 31.94 18.10 -12.46
CA ASP A 59 30.86 17.81 -13.40
C ASP A 59 31.33 17.02 -14.64
N GLY A 60 30.63 15.92 -14.94
CA GLY A 60 30.98 14.97 -16.00
C GLY A 60 32.20 14.08 -15.72
N TYR A 61 32.67 14.00 -14.47
CA TYR A 61 33.77 13.10 -14.08
C TYR A 61 33.52 12.37 -12.75
N THR A 62 33.86 11.09 -12.70
CA THR A 62 33.89 10.29 -11.48
C THR A 62 35.24 10.45 -10.76
N PHE A 63 35.22 10.59 -9.44
CA PHE A 63 36.43 10.66 -8.61
C PHE A 63 37.09 9.28 -8.48
N GLY A 64 38.20 9.08 -9.17
CA GLY A 64 38.96 7.82 -9.21
C GLY A 64 39.92 7.61 -8.04
N GLY A 65 39.85 8.44 -7.00
CA GLY A 65 40.70 8.35 -5.80
C GLY A 65 41.87 9.34 -5.76
N TRP A 66 42.56 9.34 -4.62
CA TRP A 66 43.79 10.10 -4.38
C TRP A 66 45.03 9.27 -4.76
N TYR A 67 46.06 9.93 -5.27
CA TYR A 67 47.30 9.30 -5.73
C TYR A 67 48.54 10.06 -5.23
N TRP A 68 49.61 9.32 -4.98
CA TRP A 68 50.89 9.85 -4.50
C TRP A 68 51.74 10.55 -5.59
N ASP A 69 51.33 10.46 -6.86
CA ASP A 69 52.06 11.02 -7.99
C ASP A 69 51.15 11.85 -8.90
N GLN A 70 51.60 13.05 -9.28
CA GLN A 70 50.81 13.99 -10.07
C GLN A 70 50.75 13.62 -11.57
N GLU A 71 51.85 13.14 -12.13
CA GLU A 71 52.03 13.04 -13.59
C GLU A 71 51.40 11.78 -14.20
N THR A 72 51.34 10.66 -13.47
CA THR A 72 50.85 9.37 -14.00
C THR A 72 49.63 8.84 -13.29
N LEU A 73 49.33 9.31 -12.07
CA LEU A 73 48.21 8.85 -11.23
C LEU A 73 48.18 7.31 -11.16
N SER A 74 49.33 6.71 -10.84
CA SER A 74 49.56 5.26 -10.88
C SER A 74 49.94 4.66 -9.52
N ALA A 75 50.33 5.49 -8.55
CA ALA A 75 50.54 5.10 -7.15
C ALA A 75 49.33 5.51 -6.28
N PRO A 76 48.29 4.67 -6.13
CA PRO A 76 47.09 5.03 -5.37
C PRO A 76 47.39 5.21 -3.88
N PHE A 77 46.67 6.13 -3.25
CA PHE A 77 46.69 6.33 -1.81
C PHE A 77 45.64 5.48 -1.11
N SER A 78 46.05 4.91 0.02
CA SER A 78 45.15 4.44 1.07
C SER A 78 45.69 4.86 2.44
N ALA A 79 44.82 4.98 3.45
CA ALA A 79 45.25 5.28 4.82
C ALA A 79 46.23 4.23 5.39
N SER A 80 46.16 2.97 4.92
CA SER A 80 47.16 1.93 5.25
C SER A 80 48.50 2.14 4.53
N SER A 81 48.50 2.56 3.26
CA SER A 81 49.75 2.89 2.52
C SER A 81 50.53 4.05 3.14
N LEU A 82 49.86 4.88 3.96
CA LEU A 82 50.52 5.88 4.79
C LEU A 82 51.38 5.20 5.87
N LEU A 83 50.88 4.17 6.54
CA LEU A 83 51.60 3.43 7.59
C LEU A 83 52.78 2.59 7.05
N ASP A 84 52.74 2.21 5.77
CA ASP A 84 53.84 1.52 5.07
C ASP A 84 54.98 2.45 4.64
N ARG A 85 54.76 3.77 4.65
CA ARG A 85 55.85 4.76 4.54
C ARG A 85 56.45 4.97 5.93
N ASP A 86 57.77 5.18 6.00
CA ASP A 86 58.41 5.81 7.16
C ASP A 86 57.92 7.27 7.25
N VAL A 87 56.74 7.48 7.84
CA VAL A 87 56.07 8.78 7.85
C VAL A 87 56.69 9.68 8.90
N LEU A 88 57.72 10.40 8.46
CA LEU A 88 58.41 11.45 9.18
C LEU A 88 58.59 12.71 8.30
N THR A 89 57.66 12.96 7.35
CA THR A 89 57.61 14.14 6.47
C THR A 89 56.18 14.46 6.04
N ASP A 90 55.96 15.71 5.57
CA ASP A 90 54.75 16.09 4.82
C ASP A 90 54.57 15.23 3.54
N ALA A 91 53.36 15.28 2.97
CA ALA A 91 52.99 14.51 1.78
C ALA A 91 51.96 15.23 0.88
N ASP A 92 51.97 14.95 -0.42
CA ASP A 92 51.03 15.52 -1.41
C ASP A 92 50.16 14.41 -2.00
N LEU A 93 48.86 14.69 -2.20
CA LEU A 93 47.89 13.80 -2.82
C LEU A 93 47.19 14.47 -4.00
N TYR A 94 47.06 13.74 -5.10
CA TYR A 94 46.53 14.23 -6.38
C TYR A 94 45.26 13.46 -6.77
N ALA A 95 44.19 14.19 -7.10
CA ALA A 95 42.92 13.59 -7.51
C ALA A 95 43.01 13.00 -8.92
N LYS A 96 42.48 11.79 -9.11
CA LYS A 96 42.22 11.19 -10.41
C LYS A 96 40.75 11.39 -10.81
N TRP A 97 40.52 11.69 -12.08
CA TRP A 97 39.20 11.89 -12.66
C TRP A 97 39.02 10.97 -13.86
N GLU A 98 37.87 10.30 -13.93
CA GLU A 98 37.50 9.44 -15.06
C GLU A 98 36.26 10.06 -15.72
N LEU A 99 36.32 10.27 -17.05
CA LEU A 99 35.26 10.96 -17.79
C LEU A 99 34.00 10.09 -17.81
N VAL A 100 32.84 10.69 -17.52
CA VAL A 100 31.54 10.01 -17.60
C VAL A 100 31.04 10.07 -19.04
N GLU A 101 30.67 8.91 -19.57
CA GLU A 101 29.83 8.80 -20.78
C GLU A 101 28.37 8.68 -20.32
N TYR A 102 27.47 9.41 -20.97
CA TYR A 102 26.03 9.40 -20.74
C TYR A 102 25.32 8.65 -21.86
N GLU A 103 24.37 7.79 -21.53
CA GLU A 103 23.64 6.97 -22.51
C GLU A 103 22.53 7.76 -23.21
N ILE A 104 22.22 7.35 -24.45
CA ILE A 104 21.15 7.91 -25.27
C ILE A 104 20.14 6.80 -25.59
N THR A 105 18.99 6.83 -24.92
CA THR A 105 17.90 5.90 -25.16
C THR A 105 16.99 6.43 -26.27
N TYR A 106 16.90 5.71 -27.39
CA TYR A 106 16.01 6.07 -28.50
C TYR A 106 14.68 5.29 -28.41
N VAL A 107 13.62 5.94 -27.97
CA VAL A 107 12.28 5.36 -27.89
C VAL A 107 11.63 5.39 -29.28
N LEU A 108 11.90 4.31 -30.02
CA LEU A 108 11.59 4.18 -31.44
C LEU A 108 10.21 3.59 -31.74
N PHE A 109 9.48 3.10 -30.74
CA PHE A 109 8.16 2.46 -30.90
C PHE A 109 8.11 1.39 -32.02
N GLY A 110 9.15 0.56 -32.15
CA GLY A 110 9.26 -0.45 -33.22
C GLY A 110 9.88 0.04 -34.54
N GLY A 111 10.44 1.25 -34.57
CA GLY A 111 11.33 1.71 -35.63
C GLY A 111 12.79 1.26 -35.47
N LEU A 112 13.54 1.30 -36.57
CA LEU A 112 14.99 1.16 -36.65
C LEU A 112 15.66 2.54 -36.59
N ASN A 113 16.61 2.73 -35.68
CA ASN A 113 17.37 3.98 -35.56
C ASN A 113 18.24 4.25 -36.80
N HIS A 114 18.66 5.50 -36.99
CA HIS A 114 19.72 5.81 -37.93
C HIS A 114 21.07 5.28 -37.38
N GLY A 115 21.81 4.49 -38.16
CA GLY A 115 23.04 3.83 -37.68
C GLY A 115 24.22 4.74 -37.33
N GLU A 116 24.13 6.03 -37.67
CA GLU A 116 25.11 7.07 -37.31
C GLU A 116 24.66 7.93 -36.11
N ASN A 117 23.50 7.62 -35.50
CA ASN A 117 23.12 8.23 -34.22
C ASN A 117 23.97 7.61 -33.10
N PRO A 118 24.62 8.42 -32.24
CA PRO A 118 25.45 7.91 -31.17
C PRO A 118 24.62 7.22 -30.08
N SER A 119 25.13 6.15 -29.49
CA SER A 119 24.50 5.45 -28.35
C SER A 119 24.81 6.10 -27.00
N SER A 120 25.87 6.89 -26.93
CA SER A 120 26.31 7.64 -25.75
C SER A 120 26.98 8.94 -26.17
N TYR A 121 27.10 9.88 -25.25
CA TYR A 121 27.82 11.13 -25.45
C TYR A 121 28.64 11.50 -24.21
N THR A 122 29.51 12.49 -24.35
CA THR A 122 30.23 13.08 -23.20
C THR A 122 30.01 14.59 -23.19
N ILE A 123 30.32 15.25 -22.08
CA ILE A 123 30.27 16.71 -21.95
C ILE A 123 31.16 17.47 -22.95
N LEU A 124 31.98 16.79 -23.76
CA LEU A 124 33.03 17.38 -24.59
C LEU A 124 32.62 17.67 -26.04
N GLU A 125 31.53 17.09 -26.56
CA GLU A 125 31.20 17.12 -27.99
C GLU A 125 29.70 17.38 -28.26
N ASN A 126 29.38 17.87 -29.48
CA ASN A 126 28.01 18.03 -29.97
C ASN A 126 27.61 16.83 -30.84
N HIS A 127 26.34 16.42 -30.78
CA HIS A 127 25.81 15.33 -31.60
C HIS A 127 24.47 15.68 -32.26
N THR A 128 24.45 15.81 -33.59
CA THR A 128 23.21 16.02 -34.37
C THR A 128 22.42 14.72 -34.53
N LEU A 129 21.11 14.78 -34.30
CA LEU A 129 20.20 13.64 -34.35
C LEU A 129 19.63 13.42 -35.76
N LEU A 130 19.75 12.20 -36.27
CA LEU A 130 19.33 11.79 -37.61
C LEU A 130 18.02 10.99 -37.57
N SER A 131 17.26 11.03 -38.67
CA SER A 131 15.92 10.43 -38.74
C SER A 131 15.96 8.89 -38.74
N PRO A 132 15.19 8.22 -37.86
CA PRO A 132 14.97 6.77 -37.88
C PRO A 132 13.99 6.37 -39.00
N SER A 133 13.77 5.06 -39.16
CA SER A 133 12.82 4.48 -40.12
C SER A 133 11.91 3.45 -39.44
N ARG A 134 10.65 3.31 -39.85
CA ARG A 134 9.73 2.30 -39.31
C ARG A 134 8.82 1.77 -40.42
N THR A 135 8.77 0.45 -40.62
CA THR A 135 7.96 -0.17 -41.68
C THR A 135 6.49 0.19 -41.49
N ASN A 136 5.82 0.67 -42.53
CA ASN A 136 4.44 1.17 -42.51
C ASN A 136 4.21 2.43 -41.63
N TYR A 137 5.23 3.23 -41.34
CA TYR A 137 5.09 4.51 -40.64
C TYR A 137 6.05 5.60 -41.18
N ILE A 138 5.69 6.87 -41.02
CA ILE A 138 6.47 8.06 -41.42
C ILE A 138 6.96 8.80 -40.16
N PHE A 139 8.26 9.12 -40.11
CA PHE A 139 8.88 9.86 -39.01
C PHE A 139 8.53 11.35 -39.02
N ALA A 140 8.18 11.91 -37.86
CA ALA A 140 7.75 13.30 -37.71
C ALA A 140 8.71 14.18 -36.88
N GLY A 141 9.55 13.62 -36.01
CA GLY A 141 10.52 14.39 -35.21
C GLY A 141 11.04 13.63 -33.99
N TRP A 142 12.15 14.13 -33.43
CA TRP A 142 12.71 13.71 -32.15
C TRP A 142 12.28 14.68 -31.04
N TYR A 143 11.93 14.14 -29.88
CA TYR A 143 11.47 14.88 -28.71
C TYR A 143 12.15 14.39 -27.43
N ARG A 144 12.29 15.25 -26.42
CA ARG A 144 12.84 14.89 -25.09
C ARG A 144 11.81 14.21 -24.18
N ASP A 145 10.54 14.32 -24.51
CA ASP A 145 9.37 13.85 -23.74
C ASP A 145 8.45 12.98 -24.61
N ALA A 146 7.56 12.21 -23.97
CA ALA A 146 6.70 11.24 -24.63
C ALA A 146 5.44 11.89 -25.27
N GLU A 147 5.06 13.05 -24.76
CA GLU A 147 3.93 13.90 -25.15
C GLU A 147 4.23 14.64 -26.47
N TYR A 148 5.51 14.71 -26.83
CA TYR A 148 6.09 15.38 -27.98
C TYR A 148 5.95 16.92 -27.94
N ALA A 149 6.17 17.52 -26.77
CA ALA A 149 6.16 18.96 -26.51
C ALA A 149 7.51 19.63 -26.80
N THR A 150 8.63 18.97 -26.44
CA THR A 150 10.00 19.53 -26.50
C THR A 150 10.81 18.92 -27.64
N PRO A 151 10.76 19.50 -28.86
CA PRO A 151 11.51 18.98 -30.00
C PRO A 151 13.02 19.20 -29.82
N ILE A 152 13.82 18.23 -30.28
CA ILE A 152 15.28 18.29 -30.25
C ILE A 152 15.87 17.85 -31.59
N THR A 153 16.96 18.50 -32.00
CA THR A 153 17.70 18.16 -33.24
C THR A 153 19.18 17.89 -33.01
N GLU A 154 19.75 18.31 -31.88
CA GLU A 154 21.12 17.98 -31.48
C GLU A 154 21.29 18.00 -29.95
N ILE A 155 22.29 17.27 -29.46
CA ILE A 155 22.80 17.31 -28.09
C ILE A 155 24.00 18.27 -28.09
N GLU A 156 24.01 19.24 -27.18
CA GLU A 156 25.03 20.30 -27.12
C GLU A 156 26.15 19.96 -26.12
N VAL A 157 27.37 20.43 -26.40
CA VAL A 157 28.54 20.36 -25.51
C VAL A 157 28.22 20.88 -24.12
N GLY A 158 28.62 20.15 -23.09
CA GLY A 158 28.28 20.44 -21.69
C GLY A 158 26.89 19.94 -21.24
N SER A 159 26.12 19.26 -22.10
CA SER A 159 24.94 18.50 -21.65
C SER A 159 25.36 17.43 -20.63
N LEU A 160 24.52 17.19 -19.62
CA LEU A 160 24.77 16.26 -18.51
C LEU A 160 23.61 15.28 -18.38
N GLY A 161 23.90 14.04 -17.98
CA GLY A 161 22.92 13.01 -17.68
C GLY A 161 22.47 12.21 -18.90
N ASP A 162 21.98 11.01 -18.65
CA ASP A 162 21.41 10.15 -19.70
C ASP A 162 20.14 10.79 -20.28
N ILE A 163 19.87 10.54 -21.56
CA ILE A 163 18.75 11.19 -22.27
C ILE A 163 17.89 10.19 -23.03
N SER A 164 16.57 10.28 -22.81
CA SER A 164 15.57 9.59 -23.63
C SER A 164 15.10 10.49 -24.77
N LEU A 165 15.04 9.92 -25.97
CA LEU A 165 14.67 10.60 -27.21
C LEU A 165 13.52 9.84 -27.90
N TYR A 166 12.36 10.47 -27.96
CA TYR A 166 11.12 9.87 -28.44
C TYR A 166 10.91 10.14 -29.93
N ALA A 167 10.76 9.07 -30.72
CA ALA A 167 10.50 9.15 -32.15
C ALA A 167 8.99 9.29 -32.41
N LYS A 168 8.54 10.43 -32.93
CA LYS A 168 7.14 10.61 -33.32
C LYS A 168 6.86 9.97 -34.68
N TRP A 169 5.80 9.16 -34.76
CA TRP A 169 5.42 8.40 -35.97
C TRP A 169 3.99 8.69 -36.44
N THR A 170 3.72 8.48 -37.73
CA THR A 170 2.38 8.51 -38.33
C THR A 170 2.18 7.29 -39.25
N LEU A 171 1.01 6.65 -39.21
CA LEU A 171 0.73 5.37 -39.89
C LEU A 171 0.62 5.49 -41.42
N ASP A 172 1.20 4.54 -42.15
CA ASP A 172 0.98 4.33 -43.60
C ASP A 172 -0.20 3.36 -43.83
N GLY A 173 -1.38 3.91 -44.12
CA GLY A 173 -2.65 3.20 -44.07
C GLY A 173 -2.96 2.25 -45.24
N ASN A 174 -2.04 1.36 -45.64
CA ASN A 174 -2.20 0.47 -46.81
C ASN A 174 -1.65 -0.99 -46.71
N SER A 175 -1.28 -1.51 -45.53
CA SER A 175 -0.69 -2.87 -45.38
C SER A 175 -1.73 -4.01 -45.24
N THR A 176 -1.35 -5.24 -45.63
CA THR A 176 -2.15 -6.49 -45.55
C THR A 176 -1.30 -7.70 -45.16
N ASP A 177 -0.37 -7.54 -44.20
CA ASP A 177 0.65 -8.55 -43.87
C ASP A 177 0.20 -9.55 -42.77
N THR A 178 0.79 -10.74 -42.77
CA THR A 178 0.50 -11.83 -41.80
C THR A 178 1.78 -12.40 -41.20
N TYR A 179 1.74 -12.80 -39.92
CA TYR A 179 2.92 -13.18 -39.14
C TYR A 179 2.73 -14.49 -38.36
N THR A 180 3.84 -15.12 -37.97
CA THR A 180 3.89 -16.40 -37.24
C THR A 180 4.09 -16.18 -35.74
N ILE A 181 3.31 -16.88 -34.91
CA ILE A 181 3.39 -16.82 -33.44
C ILE A 181 3.83 -18.19 -32.91
N ILE A 182 4.66 -18.24 -31.85
CA ILE A 182 5.21 -19.47 -31.26
C ILE A 182 5.06 -19.42 -29.74
N TRP A 183 4.75 -20.56 -29.11
CA TRP A 183 4.65 -20.69 -27.66
C TRP A 183 5.68 -21.72 -27.17
N GLN A 184 6.41 -21.47 -26.08
CA GLN A 184 7.48 -22.34 -25.58
C GLN A 184 7.71 -22.30 -24.06
N ASN A 185 8.35 -23.33 -23.51
CA ASN A 185 8.83 -23.34 -22.12
C ASN A 185 10.09 -22.48 -21.93
N GLU A 186 10.44 -22.19 -20.67
CA GLU A 186 11.68 -21.52 -20.26
C GLU A 186 12.95 -22.26 -20.75
N ASP A 187 12.89 -23.60 -20.83
CA ASP A 187 13.99 -24.44 -21.35
C ASP A 187 14.16 -24.37 -22.89
N GLY A 188 13.28 -23.64 -23.59
CA GLY A 188 13.27 -23.47 -25.03
C GLY A 188 12.52 -24.57 -25.80
N SER A 189 11.83 -25.50 -25.14
CA SER A 189 10.98 -26.49 -25.81
C SER A 189 9.68 -25.86 -26.33
N VAL A 190 9.44 -25.98 -27.65
CA VAL A 190 8.26 -25.39 -28.31
C VAL A 190 7.00 -26.21 -28.04
N LEU A 191 5.94 -25.50 -27.67
CA LEU A 191 4.61 -26.01 -27.33
C LEU A 191 3.62 -25.88 -28.50
N GLU A 192 3.54 -24.73 -29.16
CA GLU A 192 2.58 -24.45 -30.25
C GLU A 192 3.12 -23.42 -31.29
N THR A 193 2.50 -23.34 -32.48
CA THR A 193 2.83 -22.34 -33.52
C THR A 193 1.62 -21.97 -34.42
N ASP A 194 1.32 -20.67 -34.54
CA ASP A 194 0.18 -20.09 -35.25
C ASP A 194 0.58 -19.17 -36.42
N ILE A 195 -0.41 -18.75 -37.25
CA ILE A 195 -0.26 -17.68 -38.26
C ILE A 195 -1.48 -16.72 -38.19
N THR A 196 -1.22 -15.42 -38.06
CA THR A 196 -2.22 -14.40 -37.72
C THR A 196 -2.02 -13.10 -38.52
N GLU A 197 -3.10 -12.36 -38.84
CA GLU A 197 -3.03 -11.08 -39.58
C GLU A 197 -2.55 -9.91 -38.69
N VAL A 198 -1.93 -8.90 -39.30
CA VAL A 198 -1.48 -7.69 -38.59
C VAL A 198 -2.66 -6.93 -37.95
N GLY A 199 -2.54 -6.60 -36.67
CA GLY A 199 -3.56 -5.91 -35.87
C GLY A 199 -4.52 -6.82 -35.07
N ILE A 200 -4.33 -8.14 -35.07
CA ILE A 200 -5.17 -9.11 -34.34
C ILE A 200 -4.42 -9.65 -33.11
N LEU A 201 -5.10 -9.89 -31.98
CA LEU A 201 -4.53 -10.49 -30.76
C LEU A 201 -4.46 -12.04 -30.90
N PRO A 202 -3.31 -12.71 -30.68
CA PRO A 202 -3.18 -14.16 -30.77
C PRO A 202 -3.48 -14.86 -29.42
N THR A 203 -3.69 -16.18 -29.43
CA THR A 203 -4.09 -16.97 -28.24
C THR A 203 -3.50 -18.39 -28.26
N TYR A 204 -2.92 -18.86 -27.16
CA TYR A 204 -2.47 -20.24 -26.96
C TYR A 204 -3.65 -21.19 -26.70
N ASN A 205 -3.57 -22.45 -27.16
CA ASN A 205 -4.58 -23.48 -26.87
C ASN A 205 -4.02 -24.83 -26.40
N GLY A 206 -2.70 -24.92 -26.16
CA GLY A 206 -2.05 -26.12 -25.60
C GLY A 206 -2.17 -26.26 -24.07
N ALA A 207 -1.42 -27.21 -23.50
CA ALA A 207 -1.39 -27.50 -22.06
C ALA A 207 -0.48 -26.54 -21.26
N THR A 208 -0.76 -26.39 -19.96
CA THR A 208 -0.02 -25.51 -19.04
C THR A 208 1.44 -25.96 -18.82
N PRO A 209 2.42 -25.03 -18.89
CA PRO A 209 3.84 -25.29 -18.56
C PRO A 209 4.13 -25.72 -17.11
N VAL A 210 5.24 -26.43 -16.88
CA VAL A 210 5.70 -26.93 -15.55
C VAL A 210 7.24 -26.88 -15.41
N LYS A 211 7.76 -26.62 -14.19
CA LYS A 211 9.20 -26.54 -13.83
C LYS A 211 9.52 -27.44 -12.61
N THR A 212 10.81 -27.76 -12.37
CA THR A 212 11.29 -28.66 -11.30
C THR A 212 11.96 -27.88 -10.16
N SER A 213 11.77 -28.30 -8.91
CA SER A 213 12.30 -27.72 -7.66
C SER A 213 13.80 -27.99 -7.38
N THR A 214 14.36 -27.31 -6.37
CA THR A 214 15.75 -27.42 -5.88
C THR A 214 15.80 -27.79 -4.39
N GLU A 215 17.02 -27.90 -3.83
CA GLU A 215 17.27 -28.21 -2.40
C GLU A 215 16.86 -27.08 -1.44
N THR A 216 16.60 -25.86 -1.94
CA THR A 216 16.19 -24.70 -1.12
C THR A 216 14.89 -24.04 -1.58
N GLN A 217 14.37 -24.37 -2.77
CA GLN A 217 13.24 -23.65 -3.39
C GLN A 217 12.32 -24.56 -4.24
N THR A 218 11.02 -24.22 -4.30
CA THR A 218 10.00 -24.80 -5.19
C THR A 218 9.55 -23.79 -6.26
N PHE A 219 8.72 -24.18 -7.26
CA PHE A 219 8.28 -23.25 -8.32
C PHE A 219 6.85 -23.46 -8.87
N THR A 220 6.15 -22.36 -9.19
CA THR A 220 4.75 -22.28 -9.70
C THR A 220 4.65 -21.50 -11.02
N PHE A 221 3.81 -21.88 -12.00
CA PHE A 221 3.69 -21.22 -13.31
C PHE A 221 2.84 -19.94 -13.29
N MET A 222 3.35 -18.84 -13.86
CA MET A 222 2.78 -17.49 -13.74
C MET A 222 2.34 -16.84 -15.06
N GLY A 223 2.49 -17.49 -16.22
CA GLY A 223 2.04 -16.97 -17.51
C GLY A 223 3.12 -16.84 -18.59
N TRP A 224 2.94 -15.87 -19.50
CA TRP A 224 3.76 -15.71 -20.70
C TRP A 224 4.56 -14.40 -20.71
N THR A 225 5.84 -14.49 -21.07
CA THR A 225 6.68 -13.33 -21.35
C THR A 225 7.14 -13.30 -22.82
N PRO A 226 7.08 -12.15 -23.52
CA PRO A 226 6.38 -10.92 -23.11
C PRO A 226 4.86 -11.13 -23.00
N SER A 227 4.13 -10.20 -22.39
CA SER A 227 2.66 -10.25 -22.35
C SER A 227 2.08 -10.27 -23.77
N VAL A 228 0.95 -10.96 -23.94
CA VAL A 228 0.35 -11.19 -25.27
C VAL A 228 -0.25 -9.90 -25.82
N VAL A 229 0.19 -9.50 -27.02
CA VAL A 229 -0.20 -8.23 -27.67
C VAL A 229 -0.63 -8.40 -29.13
N ILE A 230 -1.30 -7.39 -29.69
CA ILE A 230 -1.75 -7.40 -31.09
C ILE A 230 -0.57 -7.62 -32.04
N VAL A 231 -0.79 -8.47 -33.04
CA VAL A 231 0.23 -8.91 -33.98
C VAL A 231 0.73 -7.73 -34.82
N SER A 232 2.00 -7.39 -34.64
CA SER A 232 2.74 -6.40 -35.44
C SER A 232 3.99 -6.98 -36.11
N GLY A 233 4.24 -8.27 -35.89
CA GLY A 233 5.42 -9.02 -36.34
C GLY A 233 5.31 -10.50 -35.94
N ASN A 234 6.31 -11.31 -36.30
CA ASN A 234 6.44 -12.66 -35.76
C ASN A 234 6.81 -12.56 -34.27
N GLN A 235 6.22 -13.40 -33.41
CA GLN A 235 6.43 -13.34 -31.96
C GLN A 235 6.62 -14.74 -31.36
N THR A 236 7.43 -14.84 -30.30
CA THR A 236 7.49 -16.02 -29.45
C THR A 236 7.13 -15.64 -28.02
N TYR A 237 6.36 -16.48 -27.33
CA TYR A 237 5.94 -16.34 -25.94
C TYR A 237 6.54 -17.46 -25.09
N ILE A 238 7.10 -17.12 -23.93
CA ILE A 238 7.86 -18.04 -23.05
C ILE A 238 7.19 -18.15 -21.68
N ALA A 239 7.13 -19.36 -21.13
CA ALA A 239 6.58 -19.63 -19.79
C ALA A 239 7.41 -19.02 -18.64
N THR A 240 6.77 -18.48 -17.59
CA THR A 240 7.40 -17.90 -16.38
C THR A 240 6.99 -18.59 -15.07
N TYR A 241 7.78 -18.45 -13.99
CA TYR A 241 7.55 -19.12 -12.69
C TYR A 241 8.01 -18.32 -11.44
N GLU A 242 7.41 -18.57 -10.26
CA GLU A 242 7.70 -18.00 -8.91
C GLU A 242 8.50 -18.98 -7.99
N ALA A 243 9.07 -18.56 -6.84
CA ALA A 243 9.90 -19.39 -5.90
C ALA A 243 9.83 -19.00 -4.38
N HIS A 244 10.24 -19.90 -3.45
CA HIS A 244 10.07 -19.76 -1.95
C HIS A 244 11.23 -20.37 -1.08
N ASP A 245 11.59 -19.80 0.11
CA ASP A 245 12.80 -20.09 0.97
C ASP A 245 12.54 -20.45 2.50
N ILE A 246 13.57 -20.64 3.37
CA ILE A 246 13.50 -21.26 4.76
C ILE A 246 14.39 -20.52 5.86
N ASN A 247 14.10 -20.64 7.19
CA ASN A 247 14.15 -19.57 8.25
C ASN A 247 15.08 -19.72 9.54
N LEU A 248 14.92 -18.87 10.60
CA LEU A 248 15.70 -18.82 11.89
C LEU A 248 14.95 -18.30 13.20
N GLU A 249 15.69 -17.82 14.23
CA GLU A 249 15.50 -17.74 15.72
C GLU A 249 14.28 -17.02 16.39
N HIS A 250 13.63 -17.60 17.44
CA HIS A 250 12.62 -16.99 18.36
C HIS A 250 12.45 -17.74 19.73
N PRO A 251 11.67 -17.26 20.75
CA PRO A 251 11.24 -18.13 21.87
C PRO A 251 10.31 -19.24 21.37
N PHE A 252 10.33 -20.43 21.99
CA PHE A 252 9.57 -21.59 21.47
C PHE A 252 8.12 -21.25 21.16
N ASP A 253 7.80 -21.21 19.86
CA ASP A 253 6.45 -21.02 19.37
C ASP A 253 5.84 -22.40 19.07
N PRO A 254 4.83 -22.86 19.86
CA PRO A 254 4.11 -24.08 19.56
C PRO A 254 3.47 -24.08 18.16
N SER A 255 3.18 -22.90 17.58
CA SER A 255 2.54 -22.78 16.28
C SER A 255 3.35 -23.42 15.15
N GLU A 256 4.68 -23.36 15.20
CA GLU A 256 5.57 -23.93 14.17
C GLU A 256 5.44 -25.45 14.09
N VAL A 257 5.33 -26.13 15.25
CA VAL A 257 5.15 -27.58 15.32
C VAL A 257 3.68 -27.95 15.09
N ASN A 258 2.76 -27.24 15.73
CA ASN A 258 1.31 -27.49 15.62
C ASN A 258 0.81 -27.34 14.17
N THR A 259 1.38 -26.43 13.39
CA THR A 259 1.08 -26.29 11.95
C THR A 259 1.48 -27.53 11.15
N ILE A 260 2.58 -28.21 11.50
CA ILE A 260 3.03 -29.43 10.79
C ILE A 260 2.10 -30.61 11.09
N PHE A 261 1.62 -30.73 12.33
CA PHE A 261 0.74 -31.82 12.74
C PHE A 261 -0.75 -31.54 12.49
N GLY A 262 -1.14 -30.29 12.20
CA GLY A 262 -2.52 -29.88 11.93
C GLY A 262 -3.41 -29.77 13.18
N TYR A 263 -2.84 -29.86 14.38
CA TYR A 263 -3.52 -29.65 15.66
C TYR A 263 -2.51 -29.29 16.76
N ASP A 264 -2.99 -28.91 17.95
CA ASP A 264 -2.15 -28.55 19.10
C ASP A 264 -1.52 -29.78 19.79
N ILE A 265 -0.56 -30.41 19.11
CA ILE A 265 0.19 -31.57 19.61
C ILE A 265 1.07 -31.17 20.81
N ILE A 266 1.56 -29.93 20.86
CA ILE A 266 2.38 -29.43 21.98
C ILE A 266 1.57 -29.38 23.28
N ALA A 267 0.25 -29.16 23.25
CA ALA A 267 -0.61 -29.25 24.43
C ALA A 267 -0.72 -30.67 25.02
N GLU A 268 -0.39 -31.73 24.27
CA GLU A 268 -0.28 -33.11 24.78
C GLU A 268 1.08 -33.41 25.43
N LEU A 269 2.00 -32.44 25.46
CA LEU A 269 3.36 -32.61 25.96
C LEU A 269 3.64 -31.77 27.23
N PRO A 270 4.67 -32.12 28.02
CA PRO A 270 5.21 -31.20 29.02
C PRO A 270 5.69 -29.90 28.38
N THR A 271 5.51 -28.76 29.05
CA THR A 271 5.90 -27.45 28.51
C THR A 271 7.39 -27.39 28.15
N ILE A 272 7.68 -27.26 26.86
CA ILE A 272 9.03 -27.03 26.34
C ILE A 272 9.46 -25.62 26.78
N THR A 273 10.68 -25.50 27.31
CA THR A 273 11.26 -24.21 27.69
C THR A 273 12.59 -24.06 26.98
N THR A 274 12.61 -23.17 25.98
CA THR A 274 13.81 -22.78 25.21
C THR A 274 13.63 -21.39 24.60
N THR A 275 14.75 -20.74 24.33
CA THR A 275 14.90 -19.47 23.61
C THR A 275 15.81 -19.56 22.37
N ASP A 276 16.29 -20.77 22.06
CA ASP A 276 17.26 -21.04 20.99
C ASP A 276 17.02 -22.47 20.47
N TYR A 277 16.23 -22.57 19.39
CA TYR A 277 15.78 -23.84 18.83
C TYR A 277 15.60 -23.75 17.30
N THR A 278 15.47 -24.89 16.63
CA THR A 278 14.97 -24.98 15.26
C THR A 278 14.06 -26.20 15.09
N VAL A 279 13.09 -26.11 14.18
CA VAL A 279 12.19 -27.21 13.83
C VAL A 279 12.59 -27.75 12.46
N LEU A 280 13.05 -28.99 12.42
CA LEU A 280 13.40 -29.70 11.19
C LEU A 280 12.26 -30.66 10.82
N ASN A 281 11.64 -30.42 9.68
CA ASN A 281 10.57 -31.26 9.14
C ASN A 281 11.11 -32.15 8.02
N PHE A 282 11.22 -33.46 8.26
CA PHE A 282 11.61 -34.47 7.28
C PHE A 282 10.43 -35.32 6.78
N SER A 283 9.21 -34.91 7.13
CA SER A 283 7.98 -35.63 6.76
C SER A 283 7.82 -35.77 5.25
N ASP A 284 7.28 -36.92 4.83
CA ASP A 284 6.88 -37.18 3.45
C ASP A 284 5.36 -37.46 3.34
N ALA A 285 4.88 -37.75 2.13
CA ALA A 285 3.45 -37.99 1.87
C ALA A 285 2.86 -39.24 2.56
N SER A 286 3.66 -39.99 3.32
CA SER A 286 3.29 -41.22 4.02
C SER A 286 3.79 -41.31 5.47
N TYR A 287 4.64 -40.39 5.92
CA TYR A 287 5.28 -40.44 7.24
C TYR A 287 5.51 -39.02 7.78
N LEU A 288 5.04 -38.72 8.98
CA LEU A 288 5.41 -37.50 9.72
C LEU A 288 6.71 -37.77 10.48
N GLU A 289 7.69 -36.88 10.33
CA GLU A 289 8.98 -36.93 11.03
C GLU A 289 9.46 -35.50 11.29
N VAL A 290 9.36 -35.07 12.55
CA VAL A 290 9.66 -33.70 12.99
C VAL A 290 10.63 -33.74 14.15
N TYR A 291 11.69 -32.94 14.06
CA TYR A 291 12.69 -32.79 15.11
C TYR A 291 12.68 -31.35 15.61
N ILE A 292 12.72 -31.18 16.92
CA ILE A 292 12.92 -29.89 17.60
C ILE A 292 14.32 -29.93 18.19
N ASP A 293 15.30 -29.35 17.49
CA ASP A 293 16.67 -29.19 17.99
C ASP A 293 16.72 -28.00 18.95
N ILE A 294 17.23 -28.21 20.16
CA ILE A 294 17.20 -27.22 21.24
C ILE A 294 18.63 -26.92 21.71
N PHE A 295 19.15 -25.76 21.29
CA PHE A 295 20.55 -25.38 21.47
C PHE A 295 20.88 -24.87 22.88
N ASP A 296 19.88 -24.41 23.64
CA ASP A 296 20.04 -23.95 25.03
C ASP A 296 19.77 -25.02 26.11
N TRP A 297 19.46 -26.27 25.72
CA TRP A 297 19.28 -27.40 26.65
C TRP A 297 20.61 -28.03 27.09
N LEU A 298 20.68 -28.42 28.37
CA LEU A 298 21.74 -29.29 28.90
C LEU A 298 21.22 -30.72 29.09
N GLU A 299 22.15 -31.67 29.27
CA GLU A 299 21.84 -33.07 29.63
C GLU A 299 20.84 -33.18 30.81
N SER A 300 20.93 -32.27 31.79
CA SER A 300 20.02 -32.22 32.94
C SER A 300 18.59 -31.82 32.58
N ASP A 301 18.40 -31.02 31.54
CA ASP A 301 17.10 -30.50 31.13
C ASP A 301 16.39 -31.54 30.24
N ALA A 302 17.12 -32.18 29.32
CA ALA A 302 16.66 -33.33 28.56
C ALA A 302 16.22 -34.51 29.47
N ILE A 303 17.01 -34.83 30.52
CA ILE A 303 16.64 -35.84 31.53
C ILE A 303 15.37 -35.40 32.30
N ALA A 304 15.28 -34.14 32.72
CA ALA A 304 14.12 -33.64 33.44
C ALA A 304 12.84 -33.67 32.58
N TYR A 305 12.97 -33.45 31.26
CA TYR A 305 11.85 -33.55 30.31
C TYR A 305 11.44 -35.02 30.09
N SER A 306 12.39 -35.95 29.98
CA SER A 306 12.12 -37.39 29.94
C SER A 306 11.39 -37.90 31.21
N ASP A 307 11.79 -37.45 32.39
CA ASP A 307 11.10 -37.73 33.67
C ASP A 307 9.64 -37.20 33.68
N LEU A 308 9.33 -36.15 32.89
CA LEU A 308 7.97 -35.62 32.75
C LEU A 308 7.13 -36.41 31.73
N LEU A 309 7.74 -36.88 30.63
CA LEU A 309 7.07 -37.78 29.67
C LEU A 309 6.65 -39.09 30.34
N ASP A 310 7.51 -39.68 31.18
CA ASP A 310 7.20 -40.87 32.01
C ASP A 310 6.03 -40.69 33.00
N LEU A 311 5.66 -39.44 33.31
CA LEU A 311 4.52 -39.11 34.17
C LEU A 311 3.24 -38.82 33.38
N MET A 312 3.35 -38.52 32.08
CA MET A 312 2.26 -38.00 31.25
C MET A 312 1.79 -39.00 30.18
N LEU A 313 2.72 -39.74 29.57
CA LEU A 313 2.49 -40.60 28.41
C LEU A 313 2.77 -42.08 28.71
N VAL A 314 2.47 -42.96 27.76
CA VAL A 314 2.77 -44.39 27.84
C VAL A 314 3.99 -44.68 26.97
N TYR A 315 5.02 -45.30 27.56
CA TYR A 315 6.21 -45.75 26.83
C TYR A 315 5.94 -47.07 26.08
N ASP A 316 6.35 -47.16 24.81
CA ASP A 316 6.33 -48.36 24.00
C ASP A 316 7.74 -48.99 23.92
N ASP A 317 7.90 -50.18 24.53
CA ASP A 317 9.14 -50.96 24.53
C ASP A 317 9.60 -51.43 23.12
N VAL A 318 8.76 -51.32 22.08
CA VAL A 318 9.05 -51.75 20.71
C VAL A 318 9.63 -50.62 19.86
N GLU A 319 9.04 -49.43 19.97
CA GLU A 319 9.46 -48.21 19.25
C GLU A 319 10.47 -47.38 20.07
N GLU A 320 10.84 -47.83 21.27
CA GLU A 320 11.75 -47.16 22.22
C GLU A 320 11.36 -45.69 22.52
N SER A 321 10.06 -45.38 22.43
CA SER A 321 9.47 -44.02 22.41
C SER A 321 8.19 -43.94 23.26
N TRP A 322 7.77 -42.74 23.66
CA TRP A 322 6.44 -42.52 24.29
C TRP A 322 5.37 -42.32 23.21
N VAL A 323 4.12 -42.68 23.49
CA VAL A 323 2.98 -42.48 22.58
C VAL A 323 2.26 -41.17 22.88
N VAL A 324 2.08 -40.31 21.87
CA VAL A 324 1.35 -39.03 21.91
C VAL A 324 0.38 -38.97 20.73
N GLY A 325 -0.92 -38.77 20.95
CA GLY A 325 -1.94 -38.97 19.91
C GLY A 325 -1.82 -40.35 19.21
N GLU A 326 -1.64 -40.33 17.89
CA GLU A 326 -1.33 -41.50 17.05
C GLU A 326 0.18 -41.59 16.67
N TYR A 327 1.01 -40.75 17.28
CA TYR A 327 2.45 -40.60 17.02
C TYR A 327 3.32 -41.12 18.17
N PHE A 328 4.62 -41.20 17.89
CA PHE A 328 5.68 -41.54 18.82
C PHE A 328 6.58 -40.33 19.06
N ILE A 329 6.94 -40.08 20.32
CA ILE A 329 7.85 -39.02 20.74
C ILE A 329 9.04 -39.61 21.49
N TYR A 330 10.23 -39.08 21.23
CA TYR A 330 11.46 -39.45 21.93
C TYR A 330 12.39 -38.25 22.12
N ILE A 331 13.35 -38.40 23.03
CA ILE A 331 14.40 -37.41 23.28
C ILE A 331 15.72 -37.93 22.71
N TYR A 332 16.43 -37.08 21.98
CA TYR A 332 17.71 -37.43 21.37
C TYR A 332 18.83 -36.44 21.70
N LEU A 333 20.04 -36.82 21.32
CA LEU A 333 21.25 -36.02 21.32
C LEU A 333 21.83 -36.08 19.91
N ASP A 334 22.03 -34.93 19.28
CA ASP A 334 22.76 -34.77 18.03
C ASP A 334 24.16 -34.18 18.31
N ASP A 335 25.19 -34.98 18.01
CA ASP A 335 26.62 -34.61 18.05
C ASP A 335 27.28 -34.61 16.65
N LEU A 336 26.47 -34.63 15.58
CA LEU A 336 26.90 -34.82 14.19
C LEU A 336 26.48 -33.70 13.23
N THR A 337 25.27 -33.17 13.35
CA THR A 337 24.73 -32.15 12.42
C THR A 337 25.39 -30.78 12.65
N TYR A 338 25.69 -30.45 13.91
CA TYR A 338 26.22 -29.16 14.32
C TYR A 338 27.69 -29.27 14.76
N GLU A 339 28.64 -28.91 13.88
CA GLU A 339 30.08 -29.15 14.10
C GLU A 339 30.60 -28.50 15.41
N GLY A 340 30.85 -29.33 16.42
CA GLY A 340 31.43 -28.92 17.70
C GLY A 340 30.42 -28.56 18.79
N LEU A 341 29.12 -28.83 18.58
CA LEU A 341 28.05 -28.71 19.58
C LEU A 341 27.53 -30.10 19.98
N GLU A 342 26.95 -30.17 21.18
CA GLU A 342 26.12 -31.29 21.64
C GLU A 342 24.71 -30.71 21.80
N VAL A 343 23.79 -31.04 20.89
CA VAL A 343 22.43 -30.47 20.83
C VAL A 343 21.43 -31.52 21.30
N TYR A 344 20.58 -31.16 22.26
CA TYR A 344 19.50 -32.04 22.71
C TYR A 344 18.21 -31.66 21.99
N GLY A 345 17.34 -32.63 21.73
CA GLY A 345 16.10 -32.34 21.02
C GLY A 345 15.00 -33.35 21.23
N ILE A 346 13.85 -33.04 20.63
CA ILE A 346 12.61 -33.82 20.71
C ILE A 346 12.27 -34.30 19.30
N GLY A 347 12.27 -35.62 19.08
CA GLY A 347 11.82 -36.23 17.83
C GLY A 347 10.37 -36.67 17.97
N ILE A 348 9.49 -36.28 17.05
CA ILE A 348 8.10 -36.71 16.96
C ILE A 348 7.89 -37.34 15.58
N TYR A 349 7.44 -38.59 15.54
CA TYR A 349 7.30 -39.33 14.29
C TYR A 349 6.11 -40.29 14.28
N GLY A 350 5.70 -40.70 13.09
CA GLY A 350 4.74 -41.77 12.88
C GLY A 350 4.37 -41.87 11.41
N ASP A 351 3.73 -42.96 11.01
CA ASP A 351 3.07 -42.99 9.70
C ASP A 351 2.11 -41.79 9.61
N LEU A 352 2.03 -41.15 8.43
CA LEU A 352 1.03 -40.14 8.13
C LEU A 352 -0.29 -40.89 7.92
N ALA A 353 -0.78 -41.45 9.02
CA ALA A 353 -1.94 -42.31 9.12
C ALA A 353 -3.18 -41.46 8.91
N LEU A 354 -3.47 -41.20 7.63
CA LEU A 354 -4.72 -41.60 7.01
C LEU A 354 -5.84 -41.76 8.05
N LEU A 355 -6.47 -40.64 8.43
CA LEU A 355 -7.35 -40.51 9.58
C LEU A 355 -8.29 -41.72 9.68
N SER A 356 -8.49 -42.25 10.88
CA SER A 356 -9.70 -43.05 11.10
C SER A 356 -10.92 -42.16 10.83
N TRP A 357 -12.05 -42.72 10.36
CA TRP A 357 -13.25 -41.90 10.13
C TRP A 357 -13.66 -41.12 11.38
N ALA A 358 -13.48 -41.72 12.57
CA ALA A 358 -13.69 -41.06 13.86
C ALA A 358 -12.71 -39.91 14.15
N GLY A 359 -11.44 -40.03 13.74
CA GLY A 359 -10.47 -38.93 13.82
C GLY A 359 -10.85 -37.77 12.92
N MET A 360 -11.21 -38.05 11.66
CA MET A 360 -11.70 -37.03 10.71
C MET A 360 -12.98 -36.35 11.20
N ILE A 361 -13.94 -37.09 11.76
CA ILE A 361 -15.13 -36.50 12.39
C ILE A 361 -14.74 -35.58 13.54
N SER A 362 -13.79 -35.97 14.38
CA SER A 362 -13.36 -35.15 15.54
C SER A 362 -12.76 -33.80 15.11
N VAL A 363 -12.05 -33.75 13.98
CA VAL A 363 -11.57 -32.50 13.38
C VAL A 363 -12.74 -31.65 12.89
N LEU A 364 -13.64 -32.23 12.07
CA LEU A 364 -14.78 -31.51 11.53
C LEU A 364 -15.78 -31.03 12.61
N GLU A 365 -15.97 -31.79 13.70
CA GLU A 365 -16.79 -31.38 14.86
C GLU A 365 -16.20 -30.16 15.58
N SER A 366 -14.87 -30.03 15.61
CA SER A 366 -14.18 -28.85 16.13
C SER A 366 -14.37 -27.65 15.20
N ASP A 367 -14.07 -27.82 13.91
CA ASP A 367 -14.01 -26.74 12.93
C ASP A 367 -15.39 -26.13 12.63
N PHE A 368 -16.42 -26.98 12.46
CA PHE A 368 -17.81 -26.52 12.32
C PHE A 368 -18.44 -26.11 13.67
N ASN A 369 -17.73 -26.26 14.79
CA ASN A 369 -18.23 -26.06 16.15
C ASN A 369 -19.56 -26.81 16.42
N GLU A 370 -19.68 -28.02 15.86
CA GLU A 370 -20.87 -28.86 15.90
C GLU A 370 -20.50 -30.25 16.46
N PRO A 371 -20.56 -30.44 17.80
CA PRO A 371 -20.12 -31.67 18.48
C PRO A 371 -21.07 -32.87 18.29
N THR A 372 -21.97 -32.79 17.30
CA THR A 372 -22.82 -33.90 16.87
C THR A 372 -22.71 -34.19 15.36
N LEU A 373 -21.70 -33.65 14.67
CA LEU A 373 -21.49 -33.88 13.23
C LEU A 373 -21.38 -35.37 12.90
N GLY A 374 -20.75 -36.18 13.75
CA GLY A 374 -20.69 -37.65 13.63
C GLY A 374 -22.04 -38.37 13.72
N THR A 375 -23.13 -37.65 14.05
CA THR A 375 -24.51 -38.17 14.00
C THR A 375 -25.25 -37.83 12.70
N ILE A 376 -24.70 -36.88 11.92
CA ILE A 376 -25.28 -36.40 10.66
C ILE A 376 -24.36 -36.59 9.45
N LEU A 377 -23.10 -36.99 9.63
CA LEU A 377 -22.20 -37.43 8.57
C LEU A 377 -21.84 -38.91 8.82
N PRO A 378 -22.51 -39.88 8.15
CA PRO A 378 -22.31 -41.30 8.41
C PRO A 378 -20.91 -41.74 8.01
N GLU A 379 -20.44 -42.87 8.55
CA GLU A 379 -19.17 -43.49 8.14
C GLU A 379 -19.29 -44.11 6.74
N LEU A 380 -18.39 -43.73 5.84
CA LEU A 380 -18.23 -44.42 4.56
C LEU A 380 -17.48 -45.75 4.79
N GLU A 381 -18.22 -46.80 5.17
CA GLU A 381 -17.64 -48.08 5.62
C GLU A 381 -16.51 -48.58 4.69
N GLY A 382 -15.38 -48.93 5.30
CA GLY A 382 -14.24 -49.55 4.63
C GLY A 382 -13.37 -48.61 3.79
N LEU A 383 -13.62 -47.29 3.84
CA LEU A 383 -12.70 -46.29 3.31
C LEU A 383 -11.37 -46.35 4.09
N THR A 384 -10.26 -46.38 3.36
CA THR A 384 -8.89 -46.36 3.91
C THR A 384 -8.10 -45.28 3.22
N GLY A 385 -7.11 -44.67 3.87
CA GLY A 385 -6.41 -43.56 3.24
C GLY A 385 -7.11 -42.21 3.40
N ILE A 386 -7.81 -41.99 4.51
CA ILE A 386 -8.59 -40.76 4.68
C ILE A 386 -7.67 -39.57 4.90
N SER A 387 -7.71 -38.59 4.02
CA SER A 387 -7.14 -37.27 4.28
C SER A 387 -8.25 -36.22 4.24
N LEU A 388 -8.06 -35.17 5.04
CA LEU A 388 -8.96 -34.03 5.12
C LEU A 388 -8.24 -32.81 4.56
N ASN A 389 -8.89 -32.09 3.66
CA ASN A 389 -8.37 -30.87 3.05
C ASN A 389 -9.41 -29.75 3.17
N GLN A 390 -9.06 -28.65 3.82
CA GLN A 390 -9.94 -27.48 3.89
C GLN A 390 -9.92 -26.75 2.54
N VAL A 391 -11.10 -26.54 1.96
CA VAL A 391 -11.29 -25.88 0.66
C VAL A 391 -11.69 -24.42 0.84
N SER A 392 -12.46 -24.12 1.90
CA SER A 392 -12.77 -22.77 2.36
C SER A 392 -13.13 -22.81 3.86
N GLY A 393 -13.45 -21.66 4.47
CA GLY A 393 -13.89 -21.58 5.87
C GLY A 393 -15.09 -22.47 6.22
N SER A 394 -15.90 -22.89 5.23
CA SER A 394 -17.03 -23.79 5.42
C SER A 394 -17.08 -25.02 4.50
N GLU A 395 -16.14 -25.24 3.58
CA GLU A 395 -16.08 -26.43 2.69
C GLU A 395 -14.81 -27.28 2.93
N TYR A 396 -14.99 -28.59 3.04
CA TYR A 396 -13.92 -29.59 3.23
C TYR A 396 -14.00 -30.70 2.17
N GLY A 397 -12.84 -31.12 1.67
CA GLY A 397 -12.65 -32.33 0.88
C GLY A 397 -12.16 -33.47 1.76
N ILE A 398 -12.93 -34.55 1.84
CA ILE A 398 -12.58 -35.81 2.49
C ILE A 398 -12.16 -36.78 1.40
N LEU A 399 -10.86 -36.99 1.22
CA LEU A 399 -10.33 -37.93 0.23
C LEU A 399 -10.09 -39.28 0.88
N GLY A 400 -10.27 -40.37 0.13
CA GLY A 400 -9.96 -41.72 0.59
C GLY A 400 -9.93 -42.74 -0.53
N SER A 401 -9.67 -44.00 -0.17
CA SER A 401 -9.47 -45.09 -1.14
C SER A 401 -9.99 -46.45 -0.66
N TYR A 402 -10.36 -47.30 -1.62
CA TYR A 402 -10.77 -48.67 -1.38
C TYR A 402 -9.72 -49.68 -1.84
N GLN A 403 -9.50 -50.71 -1.04
CA GLN A 403 -8.58 -51.82 -1.34
C GLN A 403 -9.03 -52.70 -2.53
N GLN A 404 -10.25 -52.53 -3.04
CA GLN A 404 -10.78 -53.21 -4.24
C GLN A 404 -11.75 -52.30 -5.01
N PRO A 405 -11.84 -52.42 -6.35
CA PRO A 405 -12.55 -51.46 -7.20
C PRO A 405 -14.06 -51.65 -7.23
N ASN A 406 -14.72 -51.39 -6.09
CA ASN A 406 -16.16 -51.50 -5.89
C ASN A 406 -16.82 -50.15 -5.53
N ASN A 407 -16.13 -49.03 -5.76
CA ASN A 407 -16.51 -47.69 -5.29
C ASN A 407 -17.97 -47.35 -5.60
N ALA A 408 -18.42 -47.54 -6.85
CA ALA A 408 -19.81 -47.29 -7.25
C ALA A 408 -20.89 -48.04 -6.42
N GLN A 409 -20.57 -49.21 -5.86
CA GLN A 409 -21.48 -49.92 -4.97
C GLN A 409 -21.44 -49.36 -3.54
N MET A 410 -20.26 -48.99 -3.05
CA MET A 410 -20.10 -48.43 -1.71
C MET A 410 -20.70 -47.02 -1.61
N ILE A 411 -20.47 -46.17 -2.61
CA ILE A 411 -21.12 -44.85 -2.72
C ILE A 411 -22.64 -44.99 -2.82
N GLY A 412 -23.14 -46.04 -3.50
CA GLY A 412 -24.57 -46.36 -3.52
C GLY A 412 -25.15 -46.61 -2.13
N TYR A 413 -24.47 -47.40 -1.27
CA TYR A 413 -24.90 -47.61 0.11
C TYR A 413 -24.76 -46.35 0.97
N TYR A 414 -23.70 -45.57 0.78
CA TYR A 414 -23.49 -44.33 1.50
C TYR A 414 -24.60 -43.30 1.24
N ILE A 415 -25.04 -43.19 -0.02
CA ILE A 415 -26.19 -42.37 -0.40
C ILE A 415 -27.48 -42.91 0.27
N GLU A 416 -27.69 -44.24 0.32
CA GLU A 416 -28.81 -44.83 1.07
C GLU A 416 -28.76 -44.48 2.56
N ASP A 417 -27.58 -44.46 3.20
CA ASP A 417 -27.40 -44.08 4.60
C ASP A 417 -27.61 -42.58 4.85
N LEU A 418 -27.15 -41.71 3.93
CA LEU A 418 -27.44 -40.27 3.95
C LEU A 418 -28.95 -39.99 3.84
N GLU A 419 -29.63 -40.64 2.89
CA GLU A 419 -31.10 -40.54 2.74
C GLU A 419 -31.84 -41.05 4.00
N LEU A 420 -31.32 -42.09 4.67
CA LEU A 420 -31.87 -42.62 5.92
C LEU A 420 -31.68 -41.67 7.12
N LEU A 421 -30.56 -40.94 7.17
CA LEU A 421 -30.34 -39.90 8.17
C LEU A 421 -31.22 -38.66 7.94
N GLY A 422 -31.54 -38.36 6.67
CA GLY A 422 -32.48 -37.32 6.27
C GLY A 422 -31.96 -36.33 5.24
N TYR A 423 -30.84 -36.63 4.58
CA TYR A 423 -30.37 -35.83 3.45
C TYR A 423 -31.35 -35.95 2.28
N LEU A 424 -31.51 -34.85 1.56
CA LEU A 424 -32.37 -34.76 0.38
C LEU A 424 -31.55 -34.30 -0.82
N TYR A 425 -31.75 -34.94 -1.97
CA TYR A 425 -31.20 -34.49 -3.24
C TYR A 425 -31.66 -33.07 -3.59
N ASN A 426 -30.72 -32.17 -3.86
CA ASN A 426 -30.99 -30.78 -4.19
C ASN A 426 -30.66 -30.49 -5.66
N ALA A 427 -31.70 -30.44 -6.51
CA ALA A 427 -31.55 -30.27 -7.95
C ALA A 427 -30.97 -28.92 -8.39
N GLU A 428 -31.06 -27.86 -7.57
CA GLU A 428 -30.54 -26.53 -7.89
C GLU A 428 -29.04 -26.45 -7.61
N LEU A 429 -28.60 -26.89 -6.43
CA LEU A 429 -27.18 -27.01 -6.11
C LEU A 429 -26.49 -28.06 -6.99
N SER A 430 -27.17 -29.15 -7.35
CA SER A 430 -26.61 -30.16 -8.26
C SER A 430 -26.32 -29.59 -9.65
N LEU A 431 -27.17 -28.68 -10.14
CA LEU A 431 -26.95 -27.99 -11.40
C LEU A 431 -25.79 -26.98 -11.30
N LEU A 432 -25.63 -26.33 -10.14
CA LEU A 432 -24.57 -25.34 -9.88
C LEU A 432 -23.18 -25.99 -9.77
N LYS A 433 -23.05 -27.03 -8.94
CA LYS A 433 -21.79 -27.78 -8.73
C LYS A 433 -21.50 -28.80 -9.85
N ASN A 434 -22.46 -29.06 -10.75
CA ASN A 434 -22.40 -30.08 -11.82
C ASN A 434 -22.17 -31.52 -11.29
N GLU A 435 -22.60 -31.79 -10.07
CA GLU A 435 -22.50 -33.09 -9.39
C GLU A 435 -23.81 -33.36 -8.63
N ASP A 436 -24.12 -34.61 -8.25
CA ASP A 436 -25.34 -34.90 -7.48
C ASP A 436 -25.16 -34.48 -6.00
N VAL A 437 -25.75 -33.33 -5.64
CA VAL A 437 -25.67 -32.70 -4.31
C VAL A 437 -26.82 -33.13 -3.41
N TYR A 438 -26.47 -33.52 -2.18
CA TYR A 438 -27.36 -33.92 -1.11
C TYR A 438 -27.27 -32.93 0.05
N THR A 439 -28.41 -32.51 0.61
CA THR A 439 -28.48 -31.47 1.66
C THR A 439 -29.22 -31.92 2.91
N PHE A 440 -28.74 -31.52 4.08
CA PHE A 440 -29.33 -31.78 5.40
C PHE A 440 -29.61 -30.47 6.15
N THR A 441 -30.88 -30.20 6.45
CA THR A 441 -31.32 -28.95 7.08
C THR A 441 -31.32 -29.05 8.60
N ILE A 442 -30.53 -28.21 9.27
CA ILE A 442 -30.49 -28.08 10.74
C ILE A 442 -31.55 -27.10 11.21
N SER A 443 -31.59 -25.92 10.58
CA SER A 443 -32.49 -24.81 10.91
C SER A 443 -32.94 -24.09 9.64
N THR A 444 -33.64 -22.96 9.76
CA THR A 444 -34.03 -22.15 8.59
C THR A 444 -32.83 -21.50 7.89
N ASP A 445 -31.74 -21.34 8.61
CA ASP A 445 -30.54 -20.54 8.35
C ASP A 445 -29.24 -21.37 8.39
N LEU A 446 -29.33 -22.70 8.51
CA LEU A 446 -28.19 -23.61 8.45
C LEU A 446 -28.55 -24.92 7.76
N VAL A 447 -27.84 -25.20 6.67
CA VAL A 447 -27.92 -26.43 5.88
C VAL A 447 -26.49 -26.95 5.66
N TYR A 448 -26.28 -28.23 5.92
CA TYR A 448 -25.11 -28.96 5.44
C TYR A 448 -25.39 -29.51 4.05
N ALA A 449 -24.36 -29.58 3.21
CA ALA A 449 -24.45 -30.16 1.88
C ALA A 449 -23.21 -30.99 1.56
N LEU A 450 -23.39 -31.97 0.68
CA LEU A 450 -22.28 -32.71 0.11
C LEU A 450 -22.53 -33.19 -1.31
N TYR A 451 -21.45 -33.42 -2.06
CA TYR A 451 -21.44 -34.30 -3.23
C TYR A 451 -20.23 -35.24 -3.16
N ILE A 452 -20.23 -36.27 -4.02
CA ILE A 452 -19.25 -37.36 -3.97
C ILE A 452 -18.73 -37.62 -5.38
N THR A 453 -17.43 -37.46 -5.58
CA THR A 453 -16.71 -37.84 -6.79
C THR A 453 -15.88 -39.11 -6.51
N TYR A 454 -15.70 -39.98 -7.50
CA TYR A 454 -14.93 -41.21 -7.33
C TYR A 454 -14.43 -41.79 -8.66
N ASP A 455 -13.31 -42.53 -8.61
CA ASP A 455 -12.80 -43.33 -9.73
C ASP A 455 -12.88 -44.85 -9.44
N GLU A 456 -12.02 -45.66 -10.05
CA GLU A 456 -11.96 -47.11 -9.77
C GLU A 456 -11.48 -47.44 -8.35
N VAL A 457 -10.71 -46.59 -7.68
CA VAL A 457 -10.10 -46.83 -6.36
C VAL A 457 -10.17 -45.64 -5.40
N SER A 458 -10.22 -44.40 -5.89
CA SER A 458 -10.35 -43.19 -5.07
C SER A 458 -11.80 -42.73 -4.87
N VAL A 459 -12.05 -42.03 -3.77
CA VAL A 459 -13.29 -41.32 -3.44
C VAL A 459 -12.91 -39.96 -2.87
N GLU A 460 -13.63 -38.92 -3.25
CA GLU A 460 -13.62 -37.62 -2.58
C GLU A 460 -15.07 -37.24 -2.23
N ILE A 461 -15.31 -36.90 -0.96
CA ILE A 461 -16.57 -36.32 -0.49
C ILE A 461 -16.30 -34.84 -0.23
N ARG A 462 -17.05 -33.96 -0.89
CA ARG A 462 -16.99 -32.52 -0.64
C ARG A 462 -18.16 -32.15 0.25
N PHE A 463 -17.87 -31.71 1.48
CA PHE A 463 -18.83 -31.46 2.55
C PHE A 463 -18.74 -30.01 3.00
N TRP A 464 -19.86 -29.29 3.07
CA TRP A 464 -19.88 -27.89 3.49
C TRP A 464 -21.14 -27.47 4.25
N SER A 465 -21.11 -26.30 4.88
CA SER A 465 -22.29 -25.63 5.46
C SER A 465 -22.60 -24.30 4.78
N PHE A 466 -23.88 -23.93 4.73
CA PHE A 466 -24.36 -22.64 4.21
C PHE A 466 -25.75 -22.26 4.78
N ASP A 467 -26.11 -20.98 4.71
CA ASP A 467 -27.45 -20.47 5.01
C ASP A 467 -28.32 -20.46 3.74
N PRO A 468 -29.43 -21.22 3.65
CA PRO A 468 -30.28 -21.26 2.46
C PRO A 468 -31.20 -20.03 2.29
N THR A 469 -31.20 -19.09 3.25
CA THR A 469 -31.86 -17.78 3.13
C THR A 469 -30.95 -16.73 2.50
N VAL A 470 -29.64 -16.99 2.45
CA VAL A 470 -28.67 -16.24 1.67
C VAL A 470 -28.83 -16.62 0.21
N VAL A 471 -29.01 -15.60 -0.64
CA VAL A 471 -29.04 -15.75 -2.09
C VAL A 471 -27.73 -15.19 -2.61
N GLU A 472 -26.92 -16.03 -3.28
CA GLU A 472 -25.84 -15.56 -4.15
C GLU A 472 -26.41 -14.50 -5.10
N SER A 473 -26.07 -13.24 -4.83
CA SER A 473 -26.57 -12.11 -5.58
C SER A 473 -25.41 -11.20 -5.91
N SER A 474 -25.29 -10.85 -7.19
CA SER A 474 -24.32 -9.84 -7.64
C SER A 474 -24.68 -8.50 -6.99
N LEU A 475 -23.72 -7.88 -6.30
CA LEU A 475 -23.88 -6.51 -5.83
C LEU A 475 -24.06 -5.56 -7.03
N GLU A 476 -24.93 -4.56 -6.88
CA GLU A 476 -25.14 -3.54 -7.90
C GLU A 476 -24.27 -2.31 -7.60
N THR A 477 -23.45 -1.86 -8.55
CA THR A 477 -22.71 -0.59 -8.45
C THR A 477 -23.68 0.58 -8.35
N LEU A 478 -23.52 1.45 -7.34
CA LEU A 478 -24.33 2.66 -7.25
C LEU A 478 -24.02 3.63 -8.40
N PRO A 479 -25.04 4.27 -9.00
CA PRO A 479 -24.82 5.47 -9.80
C PRO A 479 -24.21 6.58 -8.94
N THR A 480 -23.41 7.46 -9.54
CA THR A 480 -22.92 8.70 -8.93
C THR A 480 -23.98 9.41 -8.10
N ARG A 481 -23.60 9.85 -6.90
CA ARG A 481 -24.47 10.55 -5.95
C ARG A 481 -24.51 12.06 -6.23
N GLN A 482 -25.50 12.76 -5.69
CA GLN A 482 -25.46 14.23 -5.63
C GLN A 482 -24.17 14.68 -4.91
N THR A 483 -23.39 15.55 -5.55
CA THR A 483 -22.19 16.11 -4.93
C THR A 483 -22.55 17.22 -3.93
N ILE A 484 -21.65 17.51 -2.99
CA ILE A 484 -21.87 18.60 -2.03
C ILE A 484 -22.01 19.97 -2.72
N ASN A 485 -21.19 20.28 -3.75
CA ASN A 485 -21.38 21.50 -4.57
C ASN A 485 -22.78 21.55 -5.19
N GLN A 486 -23.29 20.44 -5.75
CA GLN A 486 -24.63 20.38 -6.36
C GLN A 486 -25.73 20.62 -5.32
N TYR A 487 -25.52 20.18 -4.08
CA TYR A 487 -26.43 20.45 -2.97
C TYR A 487 -26.39 21.94 -2.55
N GLU A 488 -25.20 22.55 -2.47
CA GLU A 488 -25.05 23.97 -2.15
C GLU A 488 -25.68 24.86 -3.24
N VAL A 489 -25.44 24.59 -4.53
CA VAL A 489 -26.11 25.30 -5.65
C VAL A 489 -27.63 25.15 -5.55
N GLN A 490 -28.13 23.95 -5.25
CA GLN A 490 -29.57 23.71 -5.16
C GLN A 490 -30.23 24.44 -3.97
N SER A 491 -29.51 24.54 -2.85
CA SER A 491 -30.05 25.01 -1.56
C SER A 491 -29.84 26.51 -1.32
N PHE A 492 -28.68 27.03 -1.73
CA PHE A 492 -28.22 28.39 -1.46
C PHE A 492 -27.91 29.19 -2.73
N GLY A 493 -27.65 28.53 -3.86
CA GLY A 493 -27.37 29.17 -5.15
C GLY A 493 -25.89 29.57 -5.33
N GLN A 494 -25.01 28.93 -4.58
CA GLN A 494 -23.57 29.16 -4.45
C GLN A 494 -22.90 27.80 -4.21
N SER A 495 -21.64 27.57 -4.61
CA SER A 495 -20.96 26.29 -4.34
C SER A 495 -19.43 26.26 -4.37
N GLY A 496 -18.77 27.39 -4.62
CA GLY A 496 -17.33 27.40 -4.83
C GLY A 496 -16.90 26.52 -6.01
N LEU A 497 -15.70 25.94 -5.90
CA LEU A 497 -15.03 25.19 -6.96
C LEU A 497 -15.75 23.87 -7.23
N PRO A 498 -16.21 23.59 -8.47
CA PRO A 498 -16.87 22.33 -8.76
C PRO A 498 -15.93 21.12 -8.65
N SER A 499 -16.38 20.09 -7.94
CA SER A 499 -15.63 18.85 -7.72
C SER A 499 -15.47 17.93 -8.94
N VAL A 500 -16.08 18.21 -10.09
CA VAL A 500 -15.94 17.38 -11.32
C VAL A 500 -15.90 18.21 -12.59
N GLY A 501 -14.94 17.93 -13.47
CA GLY A 501 -14.70 18.64 -14.73
C GLY A 501 -13.23 19.05 -14.92
N THR A 502 -12.99 19.98 -15.85
CA THR A 502 -11.67 20.57 -16.09
C THR A 502 -11.77 22.08 -15.89
N TYR A 503 -10.95 22.66 -15.01
CA TYR A 503 -11.06 24.06 -14.60
C TYR A 503 -9.72 24.78 -14.57
N ASP A 504 -9.73 26.03 -15.04
CA ASP A 504 -8.66 26.99 -14.78
C ASP A 504 -8.94 27.66 -13.42
N VAL A 505 -8.00 27.60 -12.48
CA VAL A 505 -8.13 28.16 -11.11
C VAL A 505 -7.16 29.31 -10.93
N LEU A 506 -7.66 30.49 -10.53
CA LEU A 506 -6.85 31.70 -10.39
C LEU A 506 -6.03 31.68 -9.09
N VAL A 507 -4.71 31.84 -9.21
CA VAL A 507 -3.81 32.03 -8.06
C VAL A 507 -3.21 33.44 -8.07
N ILE A 508 -3.37 34.15 -6.96
CA ILE A 508 -2.88 35.52 -6.76
C ILE A 508 -1.86 35.55 -5.61
N PRO A 509 -0.55 35.68 -5.92
CA PRO A 509 0.46 35.94 -4.90
C PRO A 509 0.33 37.37 -4.34
N VAL A 510 0.11 37.49 -3.03
CA VAL A 510 -0.03 38.73 -2.27
C VAL A 510 1.22 38.98 -1.44
N GLU A 511 2.08 39.87 -1.92
CA GLU A 511 3.29 40.26 -1.22
C GLU A 511 2.99 41.34 -0.17
N ILE A 512 2.97 40.94 1.09
CA ILE A 512 2.81 41.86 2.20
C ILE A 512 4.02 42.77 2.28
N LYS A 513 3.78 44.08 2.28
CA LYS A 513 4.83 45.09 2.32
C LYS A 513 5.82 44.87 3.47
N ASP A 514 7.09 45.03 3.11
CA ASP A 514 8.28 44.78 3.94
C ASP A 514 8.58 43.28 4.20
N TYR A 515 7.77 42.35 3.66
CA TYR A 515 7.94 40.89 3.69
C TYR A 515 7.91 40.33 2.25
N PRO A 516 9.02 40.42 1.50
CA PRO A 516 9.04 40.02 0.09
C PRO A 516 9.05 38.50 -0.08
N PHE A 517 8.41 38.01 -1.14
CA PHE A 517 8.59 36.62 -1.58
C PHE A 517 10.06 36.33 -1.98
N PRO A 518 10.51 35.06 -1.92
CA PRO A 518 11.73 34.60 -2.58
C PRO A 518 11.78 34.97 -4.08
N SER A 519 12.97 34.99 -4.66
CA SER A 519 13.16 35.40 -6.07
C SER A 519 12.58 34.42 -7.09
N ASP A 520 12.41 33.18 -6.67
CA ASP A 520 12.02 31.97 -7.38
C ASP A 520 10.57 31.55 -7.08
N TYR A 521 9.83 32.37 -6.31
CA TYR A 521 8.47 32.06 -5.83
C TYR A 521 7.49 31.60 -6.92
N LEU A 522 7.57 32.15 -8.14
CA LEU A 522 6.73 31.70 -9.26
C LEU A 522 7.05 30.27 -9.66
N THR A 523 8.32 29.89 -9.76
CA THR A 523 8.73 28.52 -10.10
C THR A 523 8.23 27.53 -9.05
N ASN A 524 8.36 27.87 -7.77
CA ASN A 524 7.98 26.98 -6.68
C ASN A 524 6.46 26.86 -6.56
N LEU A 525 5.70 27.93 -6.79
CA LEU A 525 4.24 27.88 -6.86
C LEU A 525 3.75 27.09 -8.09
N GLU A 526 4.36 27.27 -9.26
CA GLU A 526 4.04 26.46 -10.46
C GLU A 526 4.29 24.96 -10.19
N LEU A 527 5.40 24.60 -9.54
CA LEU A 527 5.63 23.22 -9.12
C LEU A 527 4.59 22.73 -8.10
N THR A 528 4.28 23.54 -7.08
CA THR A 528 3.34 23.18 -6.01
C THR A 528 1.92 22.95 -6.52
N PHE A 529 1.47 23.77 -7.48
CA PHE A 529 0.10 23.72 -7.98
C PHE A 529 -0.05 22.90 -9.27
N ASN A 530 0.89 22.99 -10.22
CA ASN A 530 0.81 22.38 -11.57
C ASN A 530 1.87 21.30 -11.86
N GLY A 531 2.84 21.07 -10.96
CA GLY A 531 3.93 20.13 -11.19
C GLY A 531 3.48 18.67 -11.27
N THR A 532 4.32 17.80 -11.84
CA THR A 532 4.10 16.35 -11.76
C THR A 532 4.64 15.77 -10.45
N SER A 533 4.13 14.59 -10.07
CA SER A 533 4.61 13.80 -8.93
C SER A 533 6.14 13.62 -8.89
N PHE A 534 6.75 13.48 -10.07
CA PHE A 534 8.20 13.34 -10.23
C PHE A 534 8.96 14.66 -9.99
N GLU A 535 8.38 15.80 -10.35
CA GLU A 535 9.00 17.12 -10.21
C GLU A 535 8.87 17.68 -8.78
N THR A 536 7.77 17.40 -8.08
CA THR A 536 7.60 17.78 -6.67
C THR A 536 8.26 16.80 -5.71
N GLY A 537 8.40 15.53 -6.11
CA GLY A 537 8.90 14.43 -5.28
C GLY A 537 7.79 13.62 -4.59
N TRP A 538 6.55 14.14 -4.55
CA TRP A 538 5.35 13.40 -4.12
C TRP A 538 4.18 13.74 -5.04
N GLU A 539 3.45 14.83 -4.80
CA GLU A 539 2.37 15.33 -5.66
C GLU A 539 2.38 16.87 -5.70
N SER A 540 1.74 17.45 -6.71
CA SER A 540 1.24 18.83 -6.70
C SER A 540 -0.25 18.83 -6.37
N VAL A 541 -0.85 20.02 -6.17
CA VAL A 541 -2.30 20.12 -6.02
C VAL A 541 -3.03 19.53 -7.23
N SER A 542 -2.62 19.86 -8.46
CA SER A 542 -3.21 19.31 -9.68
C SER A 542 -3.05 17.79 -9.78
N SER A 543 -1.82 17.25 -9.60
CA SER A 543 -1.58 15.82 -9.77
C SER A 543 -2.24 14.97 -8.69
N PHE A 544 -2.34 15.48 -7.45
CA PHE A 544 -3.08 14.87 -6.38
C PHE A 544 -4.57 14.77 -6.72
N TYR A 545 -5.23 15.87 -7.08
CA TYR A 545 -6.66 15.88 -7.37
C TYR A 545 -7.01 15.07 -8.61
N TYR A 546 -6.16 15.07 -9.63
CA TYR A 546 -6.33 14.20 -10.81
C TYR A 546 -6.31 12.72 -10.44
N LYS A 547 -5.38 12.28 -9.56
CA LYS A 547 -5.32 10.88 -9.09
C LYS A 547 -6.47 10.53 -8.17
N SER A 548 -6.67 11.32 -7.10
CA SER A 548 -7.69 11.11 -6.08
C SER A 548 -9.11 11.04 -6.67
N SER A 549 -9.38 11.85 -7.71
CA SER A 549 -10.67 11.88 -8.42
C SER A 549 -10.83 10.85 -9.55
N PHE A 550 -9.84 9.98 -9.79
CA PHE A 550 -9.85 9.04 -10.91
C PHE A 550 -9.95 9.73 -12.29
N GLY A 551 -9.26 10.87 -12.44
CA GLY A 551 -9.30 11.73 -13.63
C GLY A 551 -10.64 12.43 -13.87
N LYS A 552 -11.54 12.47 -12.88
CA LYS A 552 -12.86 13.15 -12.97
C LYS A 552 -12.78 14.64 -12.66
N LEU A 553 -11.71 15.08 -12.00
CA LEU A 553 -11.34 16.46 -11.78
C LEU A 553 -9.93 16.71 -12.31
N ASP A 554 -9.79 17.75 -13.14
CA ASP A 554 -8.54 18.18 -13.77
C ASP A 554 -8.39 19.69 -13.54
N LEU A 555 -7.33 20.11 -12.86
CA LEU A 555 -7.14 21.49 -12.41
C LEU A 555 -5.86 22.08 -13.00
N ASN A 556 -5.99 23.21 -13.68
CA ASN A 556 -4.88 24.01 -14.18
C ASN A 556 -4.85 25.34 -13.41
N PHE A 557 -3.77 25.63 -12.69
CA PHE A 557 -3.68 26.82 -11.86
C PHE A 557 -2.98 27.98 -12.59
N GLU A 558 -3.69 29.07 -12.86
CA GLU A 558 -3.11 30.26 -13.50
C GLU A 558 -2.50 31.19 -12.45
N ILE A 559 -1.16 31.11 -12.30
CA ILE A 559 -0.43 31.91 -11.30
C ILE A 559 -0.07 33.29 -11.86
N THR A 560 -0.65 34.33 -11.25
CA THR A 560 -0.44 35.71 -11.66
C THR A 560 0.86 36.31 -11.12
N SER A 561 1.32 37.41 -11.72
CA SER A 561 2.41 38.21 -11.14
C SER A 561 1.95 38.83 -9.82
N LYS A 562 2.76 38.72 -8.76
CA LYS A 562 2.40 39.20 -7.42
C LYS A 562 1.88 40.64 -7.34
N TYR A 563 0.91 40.85 -6.44
CA TYR A 563 0.52 42.17 -5.97
C TYR A 563 1.27 42.53 -4.68
N THR A 564 2.08 43.58 -4.68
CA THR A 564 2.70 44.10 -3.44
C THR A 564 1.77 45.10 -2.76
N THR A 565 1.44 44.87 -1.49
CA THR A 565 0.51 45.70 -0.74
C THR A 565 1.05 47.10 -0.39
N LEU A 566 0.14 48.03 -0.12
CA LEU A 566 0.41 49.40 0.31
C LEU A 566 0.71 49.49 1.82
N TYR A 567 0.11 48.59 2.60
CA TYR A 567 0.24 48.52 4.06
C TYR A 567 1.07 47.30 4.49
N ASN A 568 1.69 47.37 5.67
CA ASN A 568 2.60 46.33 6.19
C ASN A 568 1.88 45.32 7.09
N LYS A 569 2.57 44.23 7.47
CA LYS A 569 2.04 43.14 8.33
C LYS A 569 1.19 43.66 9.51
N SER A 570 1.67 44.66 10.24
CA SER A 570 0.96 45.21 11.41
C SER A 570 -0.35 45.93 11.08
N PHE A 571 -0.59 46.39 9.85
CA PHE A 571 -1.89 46.97 9.48
C PHE A 571 -2.98 45.89 9.44
N TYR A 572 -2.72 44.78 8.77
CA TYR A 572 -3.68 43.67 8.66
C TYR A 572 -3.92 43.00 10.02
N GLN A 573 -2.86 42.80 10.82
CA GLN A 573 -2.98 42.32 12.22
C GLN A 573 -3.86 43.21 13.12
N ASN A 574 -3.94 44.51 12.87
CA ASN A 574 -4.81 45.41 13.64
C ASN A 574 -6.30 45.33 13.22
N HIS A 575 -6.64 44.50 12.23
CA HIS A 575 -8.01 44.18 11.81
C HIS A 575 -8.45 42.77 12.25
N GLU A 576 -7.64 42.07 13.06
CA GLU A 576 -7.97 40.77 13.64
C GLU A 576 -8.38 39.78 12.51
N ASP A 577 -9.42 38.98 12.72
CA ASP A 577 -9.97 37.95 11.83
C ASP A 577 -10.41 38.46 10.42
N LEU A 578 -10.38 39.78 10.17
CA LEU A 578 -10.69 40.38 8.86
C LEU A 578 -9.43 40.83 8.10
N GLY A 579 -8.24 40.63 8.65
CA GLY A 579 -6.98 41.14 8.09
C GLY A 579 -6.66 40.61 6.69
N ASP A 580 -7.00 39.36 6.41
CA ASP A 580 -6.94 38.72 5.09
C ASP A 580 -7.85 39.45 4.10
N GLN A 581 -9.09 39.73 4.48
CA GLN A 581 -10.11 40.33 3.62
C GLN A 581 -9.70 41.74 3.22
N TYR A 582 -9.10 42.51 4.14
CA TYR A 582 -8.50 43.80 3.79
C TYR A 582 -7.36 43.67 2.77
N ALA A 583 -6.53 42.63 2.84
CA ALA A 583 -5.46 42.37 1.87
C ALA A 583 -6.00 41.87 0.51
N ILE A 584 -6.99 40.98 0.52
CA ILE A 584 -7.68 40.42 -0.64
C ILE A 584 -8.41 41.52 -1.42
N VAL A 585 -9.22 42.33 -0.74
CA VAL A 585 -9.93 43.48 -1.34
C VAL A 585 -8.92 44.47 -1.94
N GLU A 586 -7.77 44.69 -1.30
CA GLU A 586 -6.71 45.54 -1.83
C GLU A 586 -6.09 44.96 -3.11
N ALA A 587 -5.73 43.66 -3.10
CA ALA A 587 -5.14 42.96 -4.23
C ALA A 587 -6.09 42.90 -5.44
N LEU A 588 -7.35 42.50 -5.23
CA LEU A 588 -8.39 42.47 -6.26
C LEU A 588 -8.57 43.85 -6.92
N ASN A 589 -8.72 44.92 -6.12
CA ASN A 589 -8.83 46.29 -6.64
C ASN A 589 -7.56 46.73 -7.41
N GLY A 590 -6.37 46.32 -6.97
CA GLY A 590 -5.10 46.61 -7.62
C GLY A 590 -4.91 45.86 -8.96
N LEU A 591 -5.46 44.66 -9.07
CA LEU A 591 -5.32 43.76 -10.22
C LEU A 591 -6.52 43.83 -11.19
N ASN A 592 -7.63 44.50 -10.86
CA ASN A 592 -8.87 44.62 -11.66
C ASN A 592 -8.71 45.17 -13.11
N SER A 593 -7.52 45.60 -13.52
CA SER A 593 -7.26 46.02 -14.91
C SER A 593 -6.24 45.13 -15.64
N GLN A 594 -5.83 44.03 -15.01
CA GLN A 594 -4.75 43.13 -15.44
C GLN A 594 -5.24 41.69 -15.58
N ILE A 595 -6.25 41.28 -14.80
CA ILE A 595 -6.91 39.97 -14.84
C ILE A 595 -8.28 40.12 -15.51
N ASP A 596 -8.67 39.16 -16.34
CA ASP A 596 -10.04 38.99 -16.84
C ASP A 596 -10.71 37.93 -15.96
N TYR A 597 -11.48 38.36 -14.97
CA TYR A 597 -12.10 37.44 -14.01
C TYR A 597 -13.23 36.62 -14.63
N SER A 598 -13.71 36.98 -15.83
CA SER A 598 -14.75 36.24 -16.51
C SER A 598 -14.29 34.93 -17.15
N HIS A 599 -12.97 34.69 -17.17
CA HIS A 599 -12.34 33.43 -17.57
C HIS A 599 -12.58 32.31 -16.54
N TYR A 600 -12.57 32.64 -15.25
CA TYR A 600 -12.72 31.70 -14.12
C TYR A 600 -14.19 31.50 -13.68
N ASP A 601 -15.13 31.70 -14.61
CA ASP A 601 -16.51 31.18 -14.55
C ASP A 601 -16.63 30.21 -15.72
N TYR A 602 -16.01 29.04 -15.56
CA TYR A 602 -15.88 28.05 -16.63
C TYR A 602 -17.21 27.33 -16.85
N ASN A 603 -17.94 27.08 -15.76
CA ASN A 603 -19.21 26.36 -15.76
C ASN A 603 -20.38 27.21 -16.35
N GLN A 604 -20.23 28.54 -16.41
CA GLN A 604 -21.16 29.55 -16.94
C GLN A 604 -22.44 29.77 -16.13
N ASP A 605 -22.43 29.54 -14.82
CA ASP A 605 -23.52 29.88 -13.90
C ASP A 605 -23.56 31.38 -13.53
N GLY A 606 -22.47 32.12 -13.73
CA GLY A 606 -22.33 33.54 -13.39
C GLY A 606 -21.43 33.82 -12.19
N LEU A 607 -20.84 32.78 -11.59
CA LEU A 607 -20.03 32.80 -10.39
C LEU A 607 -18.56 32.51 -10.76
N ILE A 608 -17.62 33.12 -10.06
CA ILE A 608 -16.21 32.74 -10.18
C ILE A 608 -16.02 31.46 -9.38
N ASP A 609 -15.57 30.39 -10.04
CA ASP A 609 -15.48 29.04 -9.49
C ASP A 609 -14.69 29.07 -8.15
N SER A 610 -13.49 29.66 -8.11
CA SER A 610 -12.81 30.11 -6.88
C SER A 610 -11.56 30.97 -7.17
N VAL A 611 -11.01 31.64 -6.14
CA VAL A 611 -9.72 32.35 -6.22
C VAL A 611 -8.82 32.00 -5.02
N ILE A 612 -7.57 31.62 -5.29
CA ILE A 612 -6.57 31.29 -4.28
C ILE A 612 -5.63 32.49 -4.07
N PHE A 613 -5.44 32.91 -2.82
CA PHE A 613 -4.52 33.97 -2.44
C PHE A 613 -3.37 33.39 -1.61
N ILE A 614 -2.16 33.48 -2.15
CA ILE A 614 -0.94 33.03 -1.48
C ILE A 614 -0.22 34.23 -0.87
N TYR A 615 0.03 34.26 0.44
CA TYR A 615 0.67 35.41 1.10
C TYR A 615 2.15 35.17 1.47
N SER A 616 2.95 36.23 1.41
CA SER A 616 4.42 36.20 1.56
C SER A 616 4.95 36.20 3.01
N VAL A 617 4.09 35.93 3.98
CA VAL A 617 4.41 36.00 5.41
C VAL A 617 4.32 34.60 5.99
N ASP A 618 5.31 34.20 6.78
CA ASP A 618 5.30 32.93 7.50
C ASP A 618 4.01 32.76 8.31
N TYR A 619 3.41 31.57 8.25
CA TYR A 619 2.19 31.26 8.98
C TYR A 619 2.40 31.28 10.51
N ASN A 620 1.31 31.52 11.23
CA ASN A 620 1.24 31.58 12.67
C ASN A 620 -0.22 31.45 13.13
N SER A 621 -0.62 30.27 13.61
CA SER A 621 -1.98 29.98 14.09
C SER A 621 -2.38 30.74 15.36
N ASP A 622 -1.43 31.32 16.11
CA ASP A 622 -1.71 32.17 17.29
C ASP A 622 -2.01 33.64 16.92
N VAL A 623 -1.88 34.05 15.64
CA VAL A 623 -1.91 35.48 15.25
C VAL A 623 -2.58 35.70 13.89
N ASP A 624 -3.73 36.35 13.90
CA ASP A 624 -4.47 36.70 12.69
C ASP A 624 -3.74 37.72 11.80
N PRO A 625 -3.96 37.69 10.48
CA PRO A 625 -4.69 36.67 9.70
C PRO A 625 -3.74 35.58 9.15
N TRP A 626 -2.69 35.17 9.88
CA TRP A 626 -1.57 34.39 9.31
C TRP A 626 -1.77 32.87 9.39
N TRP A 627 -2.98 32.36 9.16
CA TRP A 627 -3.23 30.91 9.02
C TRP A 627 -3.73 30.55 7.62
N ALA A 628 -3.88 29.26 7.32
CA ALA A 628 -4.57 28.77 6.13
C ALA A 628 -6.08 28.68 6.41
N TRP A 629 -6.93 29.06 5.45
CA TRP A 629 -8.38 28.89 5.53
C TRP A 629 -9.08 29.20 4.21
N VAL A 630 -10.27 28.61 4.05
CA VAL A 630 -11.28 28.95 3.04
C VAL A 630 -12.43 29.76 3.65
N TYR A 631 -12.92 30.76 2.92
CA TYR A 631 -14.09 31.52 3.37
C TYR A 631 -14.95 32.08 2.23
N ALA A 632 -16.21 32.38 2.56
CA ALA A 632 -17.17 32.93 1.62
C ALA A 632 -17.13 34.47 1.59
N ALA A 633 -16.81 35.02 0.41
CA ALA A 633 -16.67 36.44 0.14
C ALA A 633 -17.93 37.28 0.37
N GLN A 634 -19.11 36.67 0.53
CA GLN A 634 -20.35 37.40 0.88
C GLN A 634 -20.38 37.94 2.32
N PHE A 635 -19.42 37.55 3.16
CA PHE A 635 -19.29 38.00 4.55
C PHE A 635 -18.12 38.99 4.73
N GLY A 636 -18.05 39.60 5.93
CA GLY A 636 -16.97 40.51 6.34
C GLY A 636 -16.69 41.69 5.38
N GLU A 637 -15.43 42.08 5.25
CA GLU A 637 -14.95 43.15 4.34
C GLU A 637 -14.88 42.68 2.88
N ALA A 638 -14.69 41.37 2.64
CA ALA A 638 -14.71 40.79 1.29
C ALA A 638 -16.02 41.10 0.55
N SER A 639 -17.14 41.18 1.28
CA SER A 639 -18.47 41.55 0.77
C SER A 639 -18.57 42.93 0.10
N SER A 640 -17.53 43.77 0.23
CA SER A 640 -17.37 45.01 -0.54
C SER A 640 -17.16 44.76 -2.04
N ILE A 641 -16.61 43.61 -2.43
CA ILE A 641 -16.44 43.15 -3.81
C ILE A 641 -17.64 42.29 -4.20
N THR A 642 -18.63 42.91 -4.83
CA THR A 642 -19.87 42.23 -5.22
C THR A 642 -19.80 41.54 -6.58
N THR A 643 -19.00 42.07 -7.52
CA THR A 643 -18.75 41.44 -8.83
C THR A 643 -17.39 41.82 -9.39
N LEU A 644 -16.71 40.88 -10.05
CA LEU A 644 -15.51 41.09 -10.86
C LEU A 644 -15.84 40.73 -12.31
N ASP A 645 -15.60 41.65 -13.25
CA ASP A 645 -15.99 41.56 -14.67
C ASP A 645 -17.45 41.12 -14.96
N GLY A 646 -18.35 41.36 -14.00
CA GLY A 646 -19.77 41.02 -14.07
C GLY A 646 -20.12 39.60 -13.59
N LYS A 647 -19.15 38.85 -13.06
CA LYS A 647 -19.32 37.59 -12.34
C LYS A 647 -19.36 37.83 -10.83
N SER A 648 -20.06 37.02 -10.07
CA SER A 648 -20.02 37.06 -8.60
C SER A 648 -18.69 36.49 -8.09
N PHE A 649 -18.13 37.07 -7.04
CA PHE A 649 -17.00 36.51 -6.30
C PHE A 649 -17.54 35.87 -5.03
N GLU A 650 -17.40 34.55 -4.87
CA GLU A 650 -18.14 33.80 -3.85
C GLU A 650 -17.25 33.16 -2.79
N TYR A 651 -16.19 32.46 -3.20
CA TYR A 651 -15.27 31.75 -2.31
C TYR A 651 -13.84 32.13 -2.61
N TYR A 652 -13.02 32.09 -1.57
CA TYR A 652 -11.58 32.24 -1.67
C TYR A 652 -10.85 31.38 -0.65
N MET A 653 -9.59 31.09 -0.97
CA MET A 653 -8.62 30.46 -0.09
C MET A 653 -7.52 31.47 0.23
N TRP A 654 -7.08 31.52 1.48
CA TRP A 654 -5.99 32.36 1.96
C TRP A 654 -4.95 31.47 2.64
N ALA A 655 -3.75 31.33 2.05
CA ALA A 655 -2.72 30.41 2.55
C ALA A 655 -1.30 31.01 2.46
N SER A 656 -0.43 30.65 3.40
CA SER A 656 0.96 31.13 3.38
C SER A 656 1.74 30.47 2.26
N TYR A 657 2.71 31.17 1.68
CA TYR A 657 3.74 30.55 0.85
C TYR A 657 4.64 29.60 1.65
N ALA A 658 4.79 29.79 2.97
CA ALA A 658 5.72 28.99 3.77
C ALA A 658 5.32 27.49 3.88
N PHE A 659 4.05 27.13 3.64
CA PHE A 659 3.62 25.72 3.68
C PHE A 659 4.33 24.84 2.63
N LEU A 660 4.72 25.39 1.46
CA LEU A 660 5.48 24.63 0.47
C LEU A 660 6.92 24.31 0.91
N GLU A 661 7.42 24.96 1.96
CA GLU A 661 8.75 24.75 2.54
C GLU A 661 8.74 23.71 3.68
N ASP A 662 7.56 23.24 4.12
CA ASP A 662 7.43 22.21 5.16
C ASP A 662 7.80 20.82 4.62
N GLY A 663 8.52 20.02 5.41
CA GLY A 663 9.05 18.72 4.97
C GLY A 663 8.09 17.55 5.18
N LEU A 664 7.94 16.70 4.16
CA LEU A 664 7.20 15.44 4.22
C LEU A 664 8.12 14.29 4.68
N VAL A 665 7.80 13.67 5.82
CA VAL A 665 8.75 12.80 6.57
C VAL A 665 9.20 11.56 5.79
N SER A 666 8.35 10.97 4.95
CA SER A 666 8.72 9.78 4.15
C SER A 666 9.53 10.13 2.89
N VAL A 667 9.43 11.37 2.39
CA VAL A 667 9.87 11.77 1.04
C VAL A 667 11.19 12.54 1.11
N SER A 668 12.29 11.79 1.15
CA SER A 668 13.65 12.34 1.29
C SER A 668 14.12 13.26 0.15
N ASN A 669 13.40 13.27 -0.97
CA ASN A 669 13.68 14.05 -2.19
C ASN A 669 12.58 15.07 -2.52
N LEU A 670 11.75 15.47 -1.54
CA LEU A 670 10.72 16.47 -1.74
C LEU A 670 11.33 17.80 -2.19
N VAL A 671 10.77 18.40 -3.23
CA VAL A 671 11.19 19.68 -3.82
C VAL A 671 10.32 20.82 -3.33
N VAL A 672 8.99 20.59 -3.27
CA VAL A 672 7.97 21.49 -2.71
C VAL A 672 6.86 20.65 -2.09
N ASN A 673 6.21 21.18 -1.05
CA ASN A 673 5.08 20.52 -0.39
C ASN A 673 3.73 21.09 -0.88
N ALA A 674 2.75 20.22 -1.09
CA ALA A 674 1.40 20.56 -1.50
C ALA A 674 0.33 20.28 -0.42
N GLU A 675 0.65 19.55 0.66
CA GLU A 675 -0.30 18.99 1.65
C GLU A 675 -1.37 19.97 2.14
N THR A 676 -0.97 21.12 2.71
CA THR A 676 -1.92 22.12 3.22
C THR A 676 -2.78 22.73 2.11
N TYR A 677 -2.22 22.96 0.91
CA TYR A 677 -2.99 23.52 -0.21
C TYR A 677 -3.97 22.52 -0.80
N ILE A 678 -3.66 21.22 -0.73
CA ILE A 678 -4.57 20.13 -1.09
C ILE A 678 -5.75 20.13 -0.11
N HIS A 679 -5.50 20.05 1.19
CA HIS A 679 -6.54 20.09 2.23
C HIS A 679 -7.50 21.28 2.07
N GLU A 680 -6.96 22.49 1.99
CA GLU A 680 -7.75 23.72 1.83
C GLU A 680 -8.61 23.74 0.54
N LEU A 681 -8.14 23.13 -0.55
CA LEU A 681 -8.93 23.02 -1.78
C LEU A 681 -10.14 22.09 -1.60
N GLY A 682 -10.08 21.11 -0.69
CA GLY A 682 -11.22 20.30 -0.29
C GLY A 682 -12.39 21.15 0.23
N HIS A 683 -12.09 22.20 0.99
CA HIS A 683 -13.09 23.18 1.42
C HIS A 683 -13.58 24.06 0.27
N LEU A 684 -12.74 24.47 -0.69
CA LEU A 684 -13.22 25.18 -1.88
C LEU A 684 -14.29 24.37 -2.65
N MET A 685 -14.30 23.04 -2.51
CA MET A 685 -15.29 22.13 -3.09
C MET A 685 -16.46 21.77 -2.16
N GLY A 686 -16.66 22.49 -1.06
CA GLY A 686 -17.81 22.30 -0.16
C GLY A 686 -17.60 21.35 1.03
N PHE A 687 -16.40 20.77 1.18
CA PHE A 687 -16.15 19.76 2.21
C PHE A 687 -15.76 20.34 3.58
N VAL A 688 -15.95 19.56 4.64
CA VAL A 688 -15.69 19.93 6.04
C VAL A 688 -14.43 19.25 6.57
N ASP A 689 -13.90 19.79 7.66
CA ASP A 689 -12.83 19.15 8.44
C ASP A 689 -13.29 17.81 9.04
N LEU A 690 -12.42 16.81 8.99
CA LEU A 690 -12.64 15.50 9.62
C LEU A 690 -11.88 15.31 10.94
N TYR A 691 -11.01 16.24 11.32
CA TYR A 691 -10.29 16.21 12.58
C TYR A 691 -11.10 16.72 13.77
N SER A 692 -10.61 16.42 14.98
CA SER A 692 -11.15 16.96 16.22
C SER A 692 -10.46 18.27 16.57
N TYR A 693 -11.25 19.32 16.87
CA TYR A 693 -10.73 20.58 17.40
C TYR A 693 -10.38 20.52 18.90
N THR A 694 -10.73 19.42 19.59
CA THR A 694 -10.57 19.26 21.05
C THR A 694 -9.65 18.13 21.50
N HIS A 695 -9.19 17.26 20.58
CA HIS A 695 -8.33 16.11 20.87
C HIS A 695 -7.17 16.01 19.86
N ASP A 696 -6.09 15.31 20.24
CA ASP A 696 -4.88 15.18 19.41
C ASP A 696 -5.10 14.41 18.09
N TYR A 697 -6.17 13.60 17.99
CA TYR A 697 -6.60 12.89 16.77
C TYR A 697 -8.14 12.87 16.68
N GLY A 698 -8.70 13.05 15.48
CA GLY A 698 -10.14 12.89 15.20
C GLY A 698 -10.55 11.43 14.92
N PRO A 699 -11.87 11.13 14.77
CA PRO A 699 -12.48 9.79 14.68
C PRO A 699 -12.02 8.87 13.53
N VAL A 700 -11.16 9.37 12.62
CA VAL A 700 -10.49 8.57 11.57
C VAL A 700 -8.98 8.43 11.82
N GLY A 701 -8.47 8.92 12.95
CA GLY A 701 -7.17 8.54 13.51
C GLY A 701 -5.94 9.11 12.83
N GLY A 702 -6.09 10.18 12.03
CA GLY A 702 -5.08 10.75 11.14
C GLY A 702 -5.14 10.21 9.70
N PHE A 703 -6.05 9.26 9.42
CA PHE A 703 -6.12 8.50 8.16
C PHE A 703 -7.11 9.11 7.15
N ASP A 704 -6.97 10.41 6.88
CA ASP A 704 -7.63 11.10 5.75
C ASP A 704 -6.89 12.41 5.43
N MET A 705 -6.88 12.81 4.14
CA MET A 705 -6.42 14.12 3.70
C MET A 705 -7.15 15.29 4.41
N MET A 706 -8.43 15.14 4.71
CA MET A 706 -9.26 16.12 5.42
C MET A 706 -9.23 15.97 6.95
N ASP A 707 -8.48 15.02 7.50
CA ASP A 707 -8.20 14.88 8.94
C ASP A 707 -6.82 15.45 9.27
N TYR A 708 -5.75 14.85 8.73
CA TYR A 708 -4.38 15.22 9.12
C TYR A 708 -3.43 15.38 7.93
N ASN A 709 -3.97 15.83 6.79
CA ASN A 709 -3.27 15.98 5.49
C ASN A 709 -2.60 14.68 4.99
N GLY A 710 -3.04 13.52 5.49
CA GLY A 710 -2.37 12.23 5.30
C GLY A 710 -3.04 11.38 4.22
N GLY A 711 -2.25 10.96 3.23
CA GLY A 711 -2.66 10.00 2.21
C GLY A 711 -3.70 10.54 1.22
N ASP A 712 -4.74 9.75 0.94
CA ASP A 712 -5.83 10.09 0.01
C ASP A 712 -7.07 10.61 0.74
N HIS A 713 -8.01 11.17 -0.02
CA HIS A 713 -9.40 11.34 0.39
C HIS A 713 -10.08 9.99 0.66
N GLY A 714 -10.66 9.83 1.84
CA GLY A 714 -11.40 8.65 2.23
C GLY A 714 -12.72 8.46 1.48
N PRO A 715 -13.37 7.30 1.65
CA PRO A 715 -14.55 6.91 0.88
C PRO A 715 -15.74 7.88 0.98
N LEU A 716 -15.93 8.53 2.13
CA LEU A 716 -16.98 9.56 2.32
C LEU A 716 -16.75 10.75 1.38
N ASN A 717 -15.52 11.26 1.36
CA ASN A 717 -15.12 12.47 0.65
C ASN A 717 -15.29 12.22 -0.86
N LYS A 718 -14.72 11.11 -1.37
CA LYS A 718 -14.87 10.72 -2.78
C LYS A 718 -16.32 10.44 -3.17
N LEU A 719 -17.17 9.96 -2.26
CA LEU A 719 -18.61 9.79 -2.53
C LEU A 719 -19.34 11.14 -2.65
N LEU A 720 -19.02 12.10 -1.76
CA LEU A 720 -19.63 13.44 -1.73
C LEU A 720 -19.05 14.41 -2.78
N PHE A 721 -17.87 14.12 -3.34
CA PHE A 721 -17.37 14.74 -4.57
C PHE A 721 -17.89 14.06 -5.85
N GLY A 722 -18.60 12.94 -5.73
CA GLY A 722 -19.15 12.20 -6.87
C GLY A 722 -18.11 11.40 -7.68
N TRP A 723 -16.95 11.14 -7.10
CA TRP A 723 -15.88 10.35 -7.71
C TRP A 723 -16.10 8.85 -7.48
N LEU A 724 -16.53 8.46 -6.28
CA LEU A 724 -16.74 7.06 -5.89
C LEU A 724 -18.13 6.54 -6.28
N GLN A 725 -18.18 5.29 -6.73
CA GLN A 725 -19.39 4.55 -7.07
C GLN A 725 -19.39 3.18 -6.39
N PRO A 726 -19.68 3.12 -5.07
CA PRO A 726 -19.54 1.88 -4.30
C PRO A 726 -20.62 0.87 -4.66
N GLN A 727 -20.32 -0.41 -4.43
CA GLN A 727 -21.26 -1.52 -4.57
C GLN A 727 -22.33 -1.45 -3.45
N LEU A 728 -23.62 -1.58 -3.77
CA LEU A 728 -24.70 -1.51 -2.78
C LEU A 728 -24.99 -2.90 -2.18
N ALA A 729 -24.66 -3.08 -0.90
CA ALA A 729 -25.08 -4.23 -0.12
C ALA A 729 -26.33 -3.89 0.73
N VAL A 730 -27.39 -4.67 0.58
CA VAL A 730 -28.60 -4.59 1.42
C VAL A 730 -28.72 -5.88 2.24
N LYS A 731 -29.85 -6.13 2.91
CA LYS A 731 -30.08 -7.41 3.60
C LYS A 731 -29.89 -8.60 2.64
N GLY A 732 -28.93 -9.46 2.95
CA GLY A 732 -28.46 -10.57 2.12
C GLY A 732 -27.07 -11.03 2.60
N SER A 733 -26.46 -11.97 1.89
CA SER A 733 -25.02 -12.23 2.03
C SER A 733 -24.42 -12.47 0.65
N TYR A 734 -23.15 -12.08 0.52
CA TYR A 734 -22.49 -11.79 -0.73
C TYR A 734 -21.04 -12.24 -0.65
N GLU A 735 -20.55 -12.94 -1.67
CA GLU A 735 -19.12 -13.04 -1.91
C GLU A 735 -18.69 -11.75 -2.65
N VAL A 736 -17.78 -11.01 -2.05
CA VAL A 736 -17.33 -9.70 -2.52
C VAL A 736 -15.86 -9.79 -2.89
N THR A 737 -15.49 -9.25 -4.05
CA THR A 737 -14.11 -8.91 -4.37
C THR A 737 -14.02 -7.39 -4.52
N LEU A 738 -13.16 -6.76 -3.72
CA LEU A 738 -12.84 -5.33 -3.85
C LEU A 738 -11.46 -5.15 -4.46
N GLU A 739 -11.34 -4.14 -5.31
CA GLU A 739 -10.07 -3.64 -5.85
C GLU A 739 -9.39 -2.74 -4.80
N SER A 740 -8.05 -2.66 -4.78
CA SER A 740 -7.32 -1.79 -3.85
C SER A 740 -7.68 -0.33 -4.09
N TYR A 741 -8.24 0.31 -3.07
CA TYR A 741 -8.66 1.71 -3.10
C TYR A 741 -7.48 2.66 -3.37
N SER A 742 -6.27 2.26 -2.98
CA SER A 742 -5.04 3.06 -3.08
C SER A 742 -4.47 3.16 -4.50
N ILE A 743 -4.84 2.24 -5.39
CA ILE A 743 -4.43 2.20 -6.81
C ILE A 743 -5.63 2.18 -7.77
N ASP A 744 -6.84 2.39 -7.26
CA ASP A 744 -8.08 2.55 -8.03
C ASP A 744 -7.93 3.68 -9.08
N SER A 745 -8.50 3.46 -10.26
CA SER A 745 -8.38 4.33 -11.43
C SER A 745 -9.72 4.74 -12.06
N ASP A 746 -10.87 4.28 -11.53
CA ASP A 746 -12.19 4.69 -12.03
C ASP A 746 -13.27 4.92 -10.96
N GLY A 747 -13.02 4.55 -9.69
CA GLY A 747 -13.95 4.73 -8.57
C GLY A 747 -15.01 3.64 -8.46
N ILE A 748 -14.84 2.49 -9.13
CA ILE A 748 -15.76 1.35 -9.15
C ILE A 748 -15.08 0.16 -8.45
N ASN A 749 -15.87 -0.72 -7.82
CA ASN A 749 -15.39 -1.93 -7.12
C ASN A 749 -14.35 -1.72 -5.99
N SER A 750 -13.99 -0.49 -5.63
CA SER A 750 -13.05 -0.20 -4.54
C SER A 750 -13.70 -0.03 -3.16
N ALA A 751 -15.03 0.03 -3.11
CA ALA A 751 -15.80 0.09 -1.85
C ALA A 751 -17.20 -0.56 -1.92
N VAL A 752 -17.70 -1.04 -0.78
CA VAL A 752 -19.10 -1.44 -0.55
C VAL A 752 -19.80 -0.44 0.37
N LEU A 753 -21.04 -0.08 0.08
CA LEU A 753 -21.93 0.74 0.90
C LEU A 753 -23.09 -0.10 1.47
N ILE A 754 -23.30 -0.04 2.78
CA ILE A 754 -24.42 -0.70 3.49
C ILE A 754 -25.29 0.38 4.16
N PRO A 755 -26.49 0.69 3.64
CA PRO A 755 -27.33 1.73 4.22
C PRO A 755 -28.05 1.25 5.48
N TYR A 756 -28.26 2.16 6.46
CA TYR A 756 -28.99 1.88 7.70
C TYR A 756 -30.33 1.16 7.45
N ARG A 757 -31.03 1.50 6.36
CA ARG A 757 -32.09 0.64 5.81
C ARG A 757 -31.87 0.43 4.32
N SER A 758 -32.24 -0.78 3.87
CA SER A 758 -32.14 -1.32 2.50
C SER A 758 -32.64 -0.47 1.30
N ARG A 759 -33.11 0.77 1.50
CA ARG A 759 -33.61 1.67 0.45
C ARG A 759 -33.35 3.16 0.69
N ASP A 760 -32.52 3.51 1.67
CA ASP A 760 -32.42 4.92 2.08
C ASP A 760 -31.70 5.79 1.01
N MET A 761 -30.78 5.21 0.22
CA MET A 761 -30.09 5.84 -0.93
C MET A 761 -30.93 6.02 -2.23
N VAL A 762 -32.26 5.98 -2.16
CA VAL A 762 -33.16 6.01 -3.34
C VAL A 762 -33.50 7.44 -3.80
N ASP A 763 -33.25 8.47 -2.99
CA ASP A 763 -33.49 9.86 -3.38
C ASP A 763 -32.46 10.42 -4.39
N GLY A 764 -31.29 9.79 -4.48
CA GLY A 764 -30.17 10.16 -5.36
C GLY A 764 -28.97 10.76 -4.61
N ASN A 765 -29.09 10.96 -3.30
CA ASN A 765 -28.14 11.68 -2.48
C ASN A 765 -27.23 10.70 -1.72
N ALA A 766 -26.24 11.23 -0.99
CA ALA A 766 -25.36 10.50 -0.09
C ALA A 766 -25.46 10.97 1.38
N PHE A 767 -26.49 11.77 1.68
CA PHE A 767 -26.68 12.43 2.97
C PHE A 767 -27.55 11.60 3.93
N ASP A 768 -27.09 10.39 4.24
CA ASP A 768 -27.76 9.47 5.16
C ASP A 768 -26.74 8.77 6.09
N GLU A 769 -27.20 7.76 6.82
CA GLU A 769 -26.39 6.92 7.71
C GLU A 769 -26.14 5.53 7.08
N TYR A 770 -24.88 5.12 7.03
CA TYR A 770 -24.43 3.91 6.31
C TYR A 770 -23.05 3.46 6.78
N LEU A 771 -22.70 2.21 6.46
CA LEU A 771 -21.30 1.77 6.49
C LEU A 771 -20.67 1.93 5.11
N LEU A 772 -19.39 2.26 5.06
CA LEU A 772 -18.53 2.09 3.91
C LEU A 772 -17.41 1.12 4.25
N ILE A 773 -17.18 0.12 3.39
CA ILE A 773 -16.10 -0.85 3.50
C ILE A 773 -15.15 -0.60 2.32
N MET A 774 -13.86 -0.42 2.58
CA MET A 774 -12.84 -0.31 1.53
C MET A 774 -11.69 -1.29 1.77
N PHE A 775 -10.95 -1.60 0.70
CA PHE A 775 -9.70 -2.33 0.79
C PHE A 775 -8.51 -1.38 0.66
N TYR A 776 -7.70 -1.28 1.71
CA TYR A 776 -6.51 -0.42 1.77
C TYR A 776 -5.25 -1.21 1.44
N THR A 777 -4.39 -0.66 0.57
CA THR A 777 -2.96 -1.02 0.49
C THR A 777 -2.07 0.21 0.76
N PRO A 778 -0.88 0.04 1.36
CA PRO A 778 0.07 1.15 1.62
C PRO A 778 0.80 1.57 0.33
N GLU A 779 0.04 2.06 -0.65
CA GLU A 779 0.48 2.39 -2.00
C GLU A 779 -0.17 3.70 -2.50
N GLY A 780 0.12 4.09 -3.74
CA GLY A 780 -0.48 5.26 -4.37
C GLY A 780 -0.25 6.54 -3.56
N LEU A 781 -1.31 7.32 -3.34
CA LEU A 781 -1.25 8.60 -2.61
C LEU A 781 -0.82 8.43 -1.15
N TYR A 782 -1.12 7.30 -0.51
CA TYR A 782 -0.71 6.98 0.87
C TYR A 782 0.81 6.78 1.03
N SER A 783 1.54 6.48 -0.05
CA SER A 783 2.99 6.20 0.01
C SER A 783 3.83 7.37 0.54
N GLY A 784 3.34 8.62 0.41
CA GLY A 784 3.94 9.82 0.99
C GLY A 784 3.92 9.85 2.53
N HIS A 785 3.17 8.97 3.18
CA HIS A 785 2.82 9.10 4.60
C HIS A 785 3.00 7.84 5.46
N ILE A 786 3.45 6.71 4.89
CA ILE A 786 3.57 5.39 5.59
C ILE A 786 4.46 5.41 6.85
N VAL A 787 5.34 6.42 7.01
CA VAL A 787 6.19 6.57 8.21
C VAL A 787 5.55 7.39 9.33
N ASN A 788 4.34 7.89 9.12
CA ASN A 788 3.57 8.59 10.13
C ASN A 788 2.84 7.57 11.02
N ASP A 789 2.80 7.82 12.33
CA ASP A 789 2.23 6.90 13.32
C ASP A 789 0.71 6.61 13.14
N TYR A 790 0.06 7.24 12.15
CA TYR A 790 -1.37 7.19 11.83
C TYR A 790 -1.71 6.63 10.44
N ILE A 791 -0.75 6.35 9.57
CA ILE A 791 -1.00 5.69 8.27
C ILE A 791 -0.49 4.25 8.35
N PRO A 792 -1.37 3.23 8.38
CA PRO A 792 -0.94 1.84 8.53
C PRO A 792 0.02 1.41 7.42
N ASN A 793 1.10 0.71 7.78
CA ASN A 793 2.12 0.27 6.84
C ASN A 793 1.85 -1.14 6.25
N GLN A 794 0.67 -1.69 6.49
CA GLN A 794 0.20 -2.97 5.95
C GLN A 794 -1.22 -2.86 5.40
N ALA A 795 -1.54 -3.72 4.44
CA ALA A 795 -2.85 -3.76 3.80
C ALA A 795 -3.93 -4.43 4.67
N GLY A 796 -5.19 -4.03 4.48
CA GLY A 796 -6.32 -4.58 5.21
C GLY A 796 -7.67 -3.96 4.83
N ILE A 797 -8.76 -4.53 5.32
CA ILE A 797 -10.10 -3.97 5.14
C ILE A 797 -10.37 -2.92 6.22
N VAL A 798 -10.73 -1.71 5.79
CA VAL A 798 -11.16 -0.61 6.68
C VAL A 798 -12.68 -0.50 6.60
N VAL A 799 -13.34 -0.40 7.76
CA VAL A 799 -14.78 -0.20 7.86
C VAL A 799 -15.06 1.16 8.49
N TYR A 800 -15.78 2.00 7.77
CA TYR A 800 -16.25 3.30 8.25
C TYR A 800 -17.73 3.22 8.63
N HIS A 801 -18.10 3.82 9.75
CA HIS A 801 -19.48 4.21 10.02
C HIS A 801 -19.65 5.69 9.67
N ILE A 802 -20.65 5.97 8.84
CA ILE A 802 -20.94 7.29 8.30
C ILE A 802 -22.32 7.73 8.78
N ASP A 803 -22.42 8.98 9.24
CA ASP A 803 -23.66 9.67 9.50
C ASP A 803 -23.67 11.06 8.84
N ALA A 804 -23.81 11.04 7.51
CA ALA A 804 -23.83 12.23 6.67
C ALA A 804 -25.22 12.91 6.61
N ARG A 805 -26.11 12.64 7.58
CA ARG A 805 -27.46 13.23 7.63
C ARG A 805 -27.39 14.74 7.87
N LEU A 806 -28.30 15.50 7.25
CA LEU A 806 -28.32 16.96 7.33
C LEU A 806 -29.23 17.52 8.44
N LEU A 807 -28.89 18.69 8.97
CA LEU A 807 -29.73 19.44 9.89
C LEU A 807 -31.07 19.85 9.24
N GLU A 808 -32.18 19.83 10.00
CA GLU A 808 -33.50 20.27 9.49
C GLU A 808 -33.51 21.73 8.98
N THR A 809 -32.57 22.54 9.46
CA THR A 809 -32.33 23.92 9.01
C THR A 809 -30.84 24.13 8.77
N THR A 810 -30.30 23.49 7.74
CA THR A 810 -28.92 23.73 7.27
C THR A 810 -28.66 25.22 7.07
N ALA A 811 -27.54 25.69 7.60
CA ALA A 811 -27.00 26.99 7.21
C ALA A 811 -26.09 26.82 6.00
N PHE A 812 -25.78 27.93 5.34
CA PHE A 812 -24.73 27.98 4.33
C PHE A 812 -23.36 27.99 5.04
N TRP A 813 -22.47 27.12 4.57
CA TRP A 813 -21.14 26.81 5.11
C TRP A 813 -21.12 26.14 6.51
N ASP A 814 -20.29 25.09 6.64
CA ASP A 814 -19.86 24.43 7.89
C ASP A 814 -20.98 23.96 8.86
N ASN A 815 -22.24 23.90 8.41
CA ASN A 815 -23.40 23.52 9.24
C ASN A 815 -24.43 22.75 8.39
N TYR A 816 -23.91 21.84 7.56
CA TYR A 816 -24.71 20.92 6.75
C TYR A 816 -25.13 19.69 7.55
N PHE A 817 -24.14 18.98 8.08
CA PHE A 817 -24.31 17.72 8.79
C PHE A 817 -24.92 17.92 10.18
N MET A 818 -25.66 16.89 10.64
CA MET A 818 -26.24 16.84 12.00
C MET A 818 -25.17 16.79 13.10
N TYR A 819 -24.00 16.29 12.73
CA TYR A 819 -22.87 15.98 13.58
C TYR A 819 -21.61 16.62 13.01
N ASN A 820 -20.52 16.60 13.78
CA ASN A 820 -19.17 16.89 13.33
C ASN A 820 -18.22 15.81 13.89
N ASN A 821 -16.93 15.92 13.61
CA ASN A 821 -15.94 14.97 14.08
C ASN A 821 -15.27 15.37 15.41
N ASP A 822 -15.91 16.25 16.19
CA ASP A 822 -15.39 16.76 17.46
C ASP A 822 -16.25 16.30 18.64
N GLY A 823 -15.63 15.62 19.62
CA GLY A 823 -16.35 15.12 20.80
C GLY A 823 -15.95 13.69 21.16
N THR A 824 -16.94 12.88 21.56
CA THR A 824 -16.72 11.51 22.09
C THR A 824 -17.74 10.47 21.60
N SER A 825 -18.68 10.84 20.74
CA SER A 825 -19.70 9.98 20.12
C SER A 825 -20.45 10.78 19.05
N ASP A 826 -21.21 10.07 18.21
CA ASP A 826 -22.11 10.66 17.22
C ASP A 826 -21.36 11.53 16.19
N PHE A 827 -20.43 10.91 15.45
CA PHE A 827 -19.56 11.57 14.46
C PHE A 827 -20.14 11.55 13.03
N ILE A 828 -19.63 12.39 12.10
CA ILE A 828 -19.97 12.28 10.67
C ILE A 828 -19.34 11.01 10.08
N VAL A 829 -18.10 10.71 10.47
CA VAL A 829 -17.36 9.52 10.06
C VAL A 829 -16.48 9.04 11.20
N GLU A 830 -16.50 7.74 11.45
CA GLU A 830 -15.60 7.04 12.37
C GLU A 830 -15.13 5.72 11.76
N ILE A 831 -13.92 5.27 12.11
CA ILE A 831 -13.43 3.92 11.75
C ILE A 831 -13.89 2.92 12.83
N LEU A 832 -14.51 1.82 12.40
CA LEU A 832 -14.91 0.71 13.27
C LEU A 832 -13.77 -0.31 13.39
N GLU A 833 -13.25 -0.45 14.61
CA GLU A 833 -12.11 -1.32 14.93
C GLU A 833 -12.41 -2.81 14.69
N ALA A 834 -11.49 -3.49 14.01
CA ALA A 834 -11.55 -4.94 13.86
C ALA A 834 -11.34 -5.70 15.19
N ASP A 835 -10.44 -5.23 16.06
CA ASP A 835 -10.11 -5.88 17.34
C ASP A 835 -11.09 -5.57 18.49
N LYS A 836 -11.87 -4.47 18.37
CA LYS A 836 -12.87 -3.99 19.32
C LYS A 836 -12.32 -3.75 20.73
N ASN A 837 -11.12 -3.18 20.82
CA ASN A 837 -10.50 -2.83 22.09
C ASN A 837 -11.09 -1.54 22.73
N ASP A 838 -12.07 -0.89 22.09
CA ASP A 838 -12.67 0.42 22.44
C ASP A 838 -11.64 1.58 22.39
N SER A 839 -10.64 1.50 21.50
CA SER A 839 -9.58 2.50 21.33
C SER A 839 -9.86 3.53 20.23
N ILE A 840 -11.10 3.51 19.67
CA ILE A 840 -11.63 4.35 18.57
C ILE A 840 -10.72 5.54 18.36
N PRO A 841 -10.01 5.66 17.23
CA PRO A 841 -8.99 6.69 17.05
C PRO A 841 -9.62 8.07 17.24
N SER A 842 -9.56 8.66 18.44
CA SER A 842 -10.40 9.83 18.80
C SER A 842 -10.02 10.53 20.13
N LEU A 843 -9.11 9.95 20.93
CA LEU A 843 -8.90 10.37 22.32
C LEU A 843 -7.42 10.33 22.79
N ASN A 844 -6.48 10.48 21.86
CA ASN A 844 -4.99 10.53 21.95
C ASN A 844 -4.24 9.41 21.20
N ASN A 845 -4.93 8.48 20.54
CA ASN A 845 -4.31 7.40 19.77
C ASN A 845 -4.55 7.60 18.26
N PRO A 846 -3.52 7.43 17.42
CA PRO A 846 -3.67 7.34 15.97
C PRO A 846 -4.17 5.95 15.53
N LEU A 847 -4.66 5.83 14.30
CA LEU A 847 -5.11 4.56 13.71
C LEU A 847 -4.02 3.47 13.77
N GLN A 848 -4.36 2.28 14.29
CA GLN A 848 -3.45 1.15 14.45
C GLN A 848 -3.75 0.02 13.45
N MET A 849 -2.76 -0.85 13.22
CA MET A 849 -2.93 -2.01 12.34
C MET A 849 -3.92 -3.05 12.90
N SER A 850 -4.13 -3.08 14.21
CA SER A 850 -5.17 -3.89 14.88
C SER A 850 -6.59 -3.50 14.51
N ASP A 851 -6.78 -2.27 14.04
CA ASP A 851 -8.08 -1.68 13.79
C ASP A 851 -8.58 -2.10 12.39
N LEU A 852 -7.66 -2.56 11.53
CA LEU A 852 -7.90 -3.10 10.20
C LEU A 852 -8.18 -4.61 10.24
N LEU A 853 -9.17 -5.06 9.46
CA LEU A 853 -9.44 -6.49 9.31
C LEU A 853 -8.50 -7.10 8.25
N THR A 854 -7.51 -7.86 8.71
CA THR A 854 -6.50 -8.54 7.88
C THR A 854 -6.81 -10.00 7.59
N SER A 855 -7.56 -10.67 8.47
CA SER A 855 -7.96 -12.08 8.38
C SER A 855 -9.12 -12.39 9.33
N GLY A 856 -9.78 -13.53 9.14
CA GLY A 856 -10.87 -13.98 10.02
C GLY A 856 -12.16 -13.18 9.86
N THR A 857 -12.95 -13.05 10.94
CA THR A 857 -14.33 -12.54 10.89
C THR A 857 -14.60 -11.35 11.81
N LEU A 858 -14.95 -10.20 11.24
CA LEU A 858 -15.48 -9.04 11.95
C LEU A 858 -17.00 -9.08 12.04
N ASN A 859 -17.53 -9.28 13.25
CA ASN A 859 -18.98 -9.24 13.53
C ASN A 859 -19.39 -7.90 14.15
N LEU A 860 -20.14 -7.05 13.45
CA LEU A 860 -20.51 -5.71 13.93
C LEU A 860 -21.74 -5.66 14.85
N SER A 861 -22.29 -6.80 15.27
CA SER A 861 -23.51 -6.90 16.09
C SER A 861 -23.43 -6.24 17.49
N SER A 862 -22.24 -5.83 17.92
CA SER A 862 -22.00 -5.00 19.11
C SER A 862 -22.19 -3.49 18.87
N TYR A 863 -22.03 -3.03 17.63
CA TYR A 863 -22.17 -1.63 17.24
C TYR A 863 -23.64 -1.25 17.00
N THR A 864 -23.93 0.04 17.11
CA THR A 864 -25.29 0.57 16.93
C THR A 864 -25.30 1.80 16.07
N TRP A 865 -26.22 1.81 15.11
CA TRP A 865 -26.62 2.98 14.35
C TRP A 865 -27.02 4.14 15.27
N HIS A 866 -26.61 5.37 14.97
CA HIS A 866 -27.06 6.61 15.61
C HIS A 866 -28.57 6.82 15.46
N GLN A 867 -29.19 6.42 14.33
CA GLN A 867 -30.65 6.34 14.21
C GLN A 867 -31.31 5.27 15.10
N GLY A 868 -30.51 4.39 15.69
CA GLY A 868 -30.91 3.37 16.65
C GLY A 868 -31.19 2.01 16.04
N GLY A 869 -30.61 0.98 16.66
CA GLY A 869 -30.64 -0.41 16.22
C GLY A 869 -29.23 -0.99 16.22
N ALA A 870 -29.10 -2.32 16.30
CA ALA A 870 -27.79 -2.98 16.17
C ALA A 870 -27.38 -3.07 14.69
N MET A 871 -26.08 -3.00 14.43
CA MET A 871 -25.50 -3.26 13.11
C MET A 871 -25.30 -4.77 12.92
N ASN A 872 -26.29 -5.48 12.37
CA ASN A 872 -26.14 -6.92 12.12
C ASN A 872 -25.36 -7.19 10.82
N VAL A 873 -24.09 -6.80 10.80
CA VAL A 873 -23.17 -6.99 9.67
C VAL A 873 -22.04 -7.92 10.09
N SER A 874 -21.63 -8.84 9.21
CA SER A 874 -20.45 -9.69 9.39
C SER A 874 -19.60 -9.67 8.12
N ILE A 875 -18.28 -9.60 8.28
CA ILE A 875 -17.29 -9.59 7.21
C ILE A 875 -16.30 -10.72 7.50
N GLU A 876 -16.15 -11.69 6.60
CA GLU A 876 -15.22 -12.82 6.73
C GLU A 876 -14.22 -12.81 5.57
N VAL A 877 -12.93 -12.60 5.88
CA VAL A 877 -11.87 -12.54 4.85
C VAL A 877 -11.58 -13.94 4.32
N LEU A 878 -11.69 -14.11 2.99
CA LEU A 878 -11.42 -15.38 2.30
C LEU A 878 -9.99 -15.45 1.73
N SER A 879 -9.41 -14.31 1.38
CA SER A 879 -8.09 -14.21 0.73
C SER A 879 -6.98 -13.83 1.71
N VAL A 880 -5.78 -14.38 1.55
CA VAL A 880 -4.56 -13.84 2.19
C VAL A 880 -4.29 -12.43 1.65
N ILE A 881 -4.12 -11.46 2.54
CA ILE A 881 -3.88 -10.05 2.18
C ILE A 881 -2.37 -9.77 2.22
N TYR A 882 -1.85 -9.19 1.14
CA TYR A 882 -0.48 -8.66 1.05
C TYR A 882 -0.51 -7.16 0.77
N ASN A 883 0.59 -6.47 1.10
CA ASN A 883 0.74 -5.02 0.88
C ASN A 883 0.64 -4.58 -0.59
N THR A 884 0.80 -5.50 -1.53
CA THR A 884 0.77 -5.27 -2.99
C THR A 884 -0.34 -6.09 -3.65
N SER A 885 -1.41 -6.40 -2.91
CA SER A 885 -2.57 -7.12 -3.45
C SER A 885 -3.45 -6.15 -4.23
N ASP A 886 -3.65 -6.40 -5.53
CA ASP A 886 -4.58 -5.60 -6.35
C ASP A 886 -6.04 -5.75 -5.90
N THR A 887 -6.39 -6.86 -5.22
CA THR A 887 -7.75 -7.19 -4.77
C THR A 887 -7.78 -7.95 -3.44
N VAL A 888 -8.89 -7.85 -2.71
CA VAL A 888 -9.26 -8.71 -1.56
C VAL A 888 -10.61 -9.38 -1.82
N SER A 889 -10.79 -10.62 -1.34
CA SER A 889 -12.07 -11.33 -1.38
C SER A 889 -12.57 -11.68 0.02
N PHE A 890 -13.86 -11.46 0.27
CA PHE A 890 -14.51 -11.69 1.57
C PHE A 890 -16.00 -12.03 1.43
N VAL A 891 -16.57 -12.72 2.43
CA VAL A 891 -18.02 -12.86 2.58
C VAL A 891 -18.57 -11.70 3.40
N LEU A 892 -19.52 -10.97 2.85
CA LEU A 892 -20.27 -9.93 3.53
C LEU A 892 -21.69 -10.41 3.83
N THR A 893 -22.10 -10.40 5.10
CA THR A 893 -23.46 -10.76 5.53
C THR A 893 -24.14 -9.57 6.21
N VAL A 894 -25.38 -9.25 5.81
CA VAL A 894 -26.20 -8.13 6.33
C VAL A 894 -27.59 -8.67 6.73
N SER A 895 -27.96 -8.57 8.02
CA SER A 895 -29.10 -9.29 8.63
C SER A 895 -30.26 -8.43 9.14
#